data_AF-A0A1G3UAL0-F1
#
_entry.id   AF-A0A1G3UAL0-F1
#
_cell.length_a   1.000
_cell.length_b   1.000
_cell.length_c   1.000
_cell.angle_alpha   90.00
_cell.angle_beta   90.00
_cell.angle_gamma   90.00
#
_symmetry.space_group_name_H-M   'P 1'
#
loop_
_entity.id
_entity.type
_entity.pdbx_description
1 polymer ?
#
loop_
_entity_poly.entity_id
_entity_poly.type
_entity_poly.pdbx_seq_one_letter_code
_entity_poly.pdbx_strand_id
1 'polypeptide(L)'
;MLTTEELNLAIEELLNKAREVFNKYDGAFAAIGSQSGAAVQGLNALHYELMSELQELANGVGLEHEWDGTSVRFKQNDGTWGQWVNLQAPSGFDYEDAANPGINVNPTVLNAKWLNITTAELFVCSDNTPGANMWTGSNGTTIQPNQLPTNPTNTFPATLYNNQTYNHTFAGATDADGTVTHYIVDQISSAHLSVATFEVAAGSAHVFTVGSVTTDETVTFRVRAKDNYGSYSSGITVTAQLKLSSIGVPGGVGFGVGVAPDTLVTSFGLTPMTGYNDPAHANFGNYTDASGSVMVYIPKHYVKLSLNTAAPYNGLQVDISGSAQAGYGLPRCFVNNGVEVAGIFVDKYLGGKEGTVMVSKRNLDPVSTAAAHNPITTLTANSQAPAATYEGMYAAVKTRGANYSLTTIFTYTMLANLADAHYQACYRNNNFAPCAWADIAPYQPKGCNNNALKDVNDANVVYTTSPYSTCGLTGGVTDTVFAKIAHNGQKCGVVDLNGNMHEVAAGYITSAAGAHLVLKESIDVKNLTAAVAYTTTNYDALTMPLTLSNTQVAFGNGTNQFFSGETVRTNNAYRLDNLGLPLNDSAVSASGTDRFGGDGFWRYQVNEMCPFVGGGWYSSGLSGVRARNLVDVRSSSSTDVGGRACLVPSVAG
;
A
#
# COMPACT_ATOMS: atom_id res chain seq x y z
N MET A 1 10.03 105.33 4.21
CA MET A 1 9.22 105.81 5.34
C MET A 1 9.85 107.12 5.79
N LEU A 2 9.11 108.24 5.80
CA LEU A 2 9.59 109.45 6.49
C LEU A 2 9.93 109.05 7.92
N THR A 3 11.04 109.54 8.42
CA THR A 3 11.52 109.20 9.75
C THR A 3 10.55 109.76 10.80
N THR A 4 10.52 109.14 11.98
CA THR A 4 9.67 109.57 13.10
C THR A 4 9.90 111.04 13.46
N GLU A 5 11.10 111.58 13.20
CA GLU A 5 11.47 112.96 13.44
C GLU A 5 10.84 113.93 12.42
N GLU A 6 10.80 113.55 11.14
CA GLU A 6 10.10 114.30 10.08
C GLU A 6 8.58 114.27 10.27
N LEU A 7 8.04 113.15 10.74
CA LEU A 7 6.62 113.00 11.05
C LEU A 7 6.22 113.85 12.27
N ASN A 8 7.07 113.91 13.30
CA ASN A 8 6.82 114.74 14.48
C ASN A 8 6.91 116.23 14.17
N LEU A 9 7.83 116.66 13.31
CA LEU A 9 7.92 118.06 12.87
C LEU A 9 6.67 118.49 12.09
N ALA A 10 6.20 117.63 11.18
CA ALA A 10 4.97 117.88 10.42
C ALA A 10 3.73 117.93 11.33
N ILE A 11 3.66 117.07 12.35
CA ILE A 11 2.57 117.05 13.33
C ILE A 11 2.61 118.30 14.25
N GLU A 12 3.80 118.75 14.67
CA GLU A 12 3.95 119.97 15.47
C GLU A 12 3.57 121.23 14.68
N GLU A 13 3.93 121.30 13.40
CA GLU A 13 3.54 122.42 12.54
C GLU A 13 2.02 122.45 12.30
N LEU A 14 1.39 121.28 12.20
CA LEU A 14 -0.07 121.13 12.12
C LEU A 14 -0.76 121.56 13.42
N LEU A 15 -0.22 121.18 14.57
CA LEU A 15 -0.71 121.56 15.90
C LEU A 15 -0.60 123.07 16.16
N ASN A 16 0.46 123.71 15.69
CA ASN A 16 0.63 125.16 15.80
C ASN A 16 -0.37 125.92 14.92
N LYS A 17 -0.59 125.48 13.68
CA LYS A 17 -1.59 126.07 12.78
C LYS A 17 -3.02 125.89 13.31
N ALA A 18 -3.34 124.75 13.91
CA ALA A 18 -4.62 124.52 14.59
C ALA A 18 -4.81 125.44 15.81
N ARG A 19 -3.74 125.68 16.57
CA ARG A 19 -3.74 126.56 17.76
C ARG A 19 -3.88 128.05 17.39
N GLU A 20 -3.28 128.49 16.27
CA GLU A 20 -3.47 129.84 15.74
C GLU A 20 -4.91 130.09 15.29
N VAL A 21 -5.55 129.10 14.67
CA VAL A 21 -6.98 129.17 14.34
C VAL A 21 -7.81 129.22 15.62
N PHE A 22 -7.47 128.45 16.65
CA PHE A 22 -8.18 128.49 17.94
C PHE A 22 -8.06 129.86 18.65
N ASN A 23 -6.86 130.44 18.67
CA ASN A 23 -6.60 131.74 19.29
C ASN A 23 -7.22 132.91 18.52
N LYS A 24 -7.31 132.82 17.19
CA LYS A 24 -7.93 133.84 16.33
C LYS A 24 -9.44 133.99 16.57
N TYR A 25 -10.08 132.98 17.14
CA TYR A 25 -11.50 132.98 17.48
C TYR A 25 -11.75 132.90 19.00
N ASP A 26 -10.69 133.03 19.81
CA ASP A 26 -10.78 133.14 21.27
C ASP A 26 -11.40 134.50 21.63
N GLY A 27 -12.57 134.45 22.27
CA GLY A 27 -13.43 135.61 22.54
C GLY A 27 -14.71 135.72 21.70
N ALA A 28 -14.85 134.97 20.59
CA ALA A 28 -16.03 135.03 19.72
C ALA A 28 -17.15 134.01 20.06
N PHE A 29 -16.96 133.17 21.08
CA PHE A 29 -18.07 132.45 21.74
C PHE A 29 -18.61 133.16 23.00
N ALA A 30 -18.03 134.30 23.40
CA ALA A 30 -18.59 135.14 24.45
C ALA A 30 -19.73 136.06 23.96
N ALA A 31 -19.95 136.17 22.64
CA ALA A 31 -21.14 136.82 22.07
C ALA A 31 -21.46 136.24 20.68
N ILE A 32 -22.55 135.49 20.58
CA ILE A 32 -23.00 134.80 19.36
C ILE A 32 -23.48 135.79 18.28
N GLY A 33 -23.03 135.56 17.04
CA GLY A 33 -23.72 135.85 15.76
C GLY A 33 -23.21 137.09 15.01
N SER A 34 -22.73 137.07 13.75
CA SER A 34 -23.04 136.22 12.58
C SER A 34 -21.87 136.08 11.58
N GLN A 35 -20.70 135.59 12.02
CA GLN A 35 -19.52 135.30 11.16
C GLN A 35 -19.46 133.85 10.60
N SER A 36 -20.59 133.11 10.58
CA SER A 36 -20.60 131.69 10.21
C SER A 36 -20.17 131.39 8.76
N GLY A 37 -20.31 132.34 7.83
CA GLY A 37 -19.98 132.12 6.41
C GLY A 37 -18.49 131.96 6.11
N ALA A 38 -17.61 132.62 6.87
CA ALA A 38 -16.16 132.58 6.63
C ALA A 38 -15.49 131.31 7.18
N ALA A 39 -16.01 130.77 8.28
CA ALA A 39 -15.49 129.54 8.90
C ALA A 39 -15.73 128.30 8.02
N VAL A 40 -16.88 128.23 7.33
CA VAL A 40 -17.21 127.10 6.43
C VAL A 40 -16.30 127.08 5.19
N GLN A 41 -15.92 128.25 4.65
CA GLN A 41 -14.98 128.30 3.52
C GLN A 41 -13.57 127.83 3.91
N GLY A 42 -13.10 128.15 5.11
CA GLY A 42 -11.80 127.69 5.60
C GLY A 42 -11.73 126.16 5.78
N LEU A 43 -12.81 125.54 6.26
CA LEU A 43 -12.83 124.09 6.49
C LEU A 43 -12.84 123.28 5.18
N ASN A 44 -13.52 123.78 4.13
CA ASN A 44 -13.58 123.10 2.84
C ASN A 44 -12.26 123.13 2.08
N ALA A 45 -11.45 124.18 2.21
CA ALA A 45 -10.12 124.25 1.59
C ALA A 45 -9.17 123.17 2.15
N LEU A 46 -9.20 122.97 3.48
CA LEU A 46 -8.38 121.97 4.17
C LEU A 46 -8.73 120.52 3.77
N HIS A 47 -10.01 120.26 3.45
CA HIS A 47 -10.47 118.93 3.01
C HIS A 47 -9.89 118.51 1.66
N TYR A 48 -9.74 119.46 0.72
CA TYR A 48 -9.24 119.17 -0.62
C TYR A 48 -7.73 118.90 -0.64
N GLU A 49 -6.94 119.60 0.19
CA GLU A 49 -5.49 119.33 0.32
C GLU A 49 -5.23 117.94 0.92
N LEU A 50 -5.99 117.56 1.96
CA LEU A 50 -5.81 116.28 2.66
C LEU A 50 -6.02 115.06 1.74
N MET A 51 -6.96 115.14 0.80
CA MET A 51 -7.26 114.04 -0.12
C MET A 51 -6.20 113.85 -1.21
N SER A 52 -5.46 114.91 -1.56
CA SER A 52 -4.36 114.87 -2.53
C SER A 52 -3.15 114.12 -1.99
N GLU A 53 -2.79 114.34 -0.72
CA GLU A 53 -1.62 113.73 -0.08
C GLU A 53 -1.83 112.23 0.22
N LEU A 54 -3.07 111.81 0.50
CA LEU A 54 -3.44 110.40 0.70
C LEU A 54 -3.28 109.55 -0.58
N GLN A 55 -3.44 110.15 -1.77
CA GLN A 55 -3.34 109.46 -3.05
C GLN A 55 -1.89 109.12 -3.44
N GLU A 56 -0.91 109.93 -3.02
CA GLU A 56 0.51 109.66 -3.27
C GLU A 56 1.07 108.53 -2.36
N LEU A 57 0.43 108.27 -1.22
CA LEU A 57 0.81 107.19 -0.30
C LEU A 57 0.47 105.78 -0.82
N ALA A 58 -0.44 105.66 -1.80
CA ALA A 58 -0.98 104.37 -2.27
C ALA A 58 -0.17 103.66 -3.37
N ASN A 59 0.86 104.29 -3.96
CA ASN A 59 1.53 103.81 -5.18
C ASN A 59 2.84 102.99 -4.97
N GLY A 60 3.09 102.42 -3.79
CA GLY A 60 4.19 101.46 -3.61
C GLY A 60 3.77 100.00 -3.91
N VAL A 61 4.46 99.28 -4.81
CA VAL A 61 4.33 97.79 -4.89
C VAL A 61 5.59 97.06 -5.42
N GLY A 62 6.06 96.05 -4.66
CA GLY A 62 6.96 94.94 -5.06
C GLY A 62 7.71 94.29 -3.87
N LEU A 63 7.50 93.00 -3.60
CA LEU A 63 8.21 92.23 -2.53
C LEU A 63 9.41 91.46 -3.13
N GLU A 64 10.64 91.70 -2.65
CA GLU A 64 11.88 91.03 -3.08
C GLU A 64 12.05 89.63 -2.42
N HIS A 65 12.63 88.62 -3.11
CA HIS A 65 12.84 87.25 -2.59
C HIS A 65 14.24 86.66 -2.91
N GLU A 66 14.72 85.68 -2.11
CA GLU A 66 15.98 84.92 -2.28
C GLU A 66 15.77 83.40 -2.16
N TRP A 67 16.54 82.60 -2.92
CA TRP A 67 16.50 81.11 -2.98
C TRP A 67 17.92 80.52 -2.95
N ASP A 68 18.14 79.44 -2.17
CA ASP A 68 19.46 78.82 -1.98
C ASP A 68 19.62 77.39 -2.53
N GLY A 69 18.55 76.83 -3.11
CA GLY A 69 18.53 75.44 -3.61
C GLY A 69 17.57 74.53 -2.84
N THR A 70 17.30 74.83 -1.56
CA THR A 70 16.43 73.99 -0.69
C THR A 70 15.47 74.81 0.17
N SER A 71 15.72 76.11 0.32
CA SER A 71 14.93 77.03 1.13
C SER A 71 14.65 78.34 0.39
N VAL A 72 13.59 79.06 0.81
CA VAL A 72 13.23 80.41 0.32
C VAL A 72 13.07 81.41 1.46
N ARG A 73 13.37 82.68 1.22
CA ARG A 73 13.00 83.81 2.11
C ARG A 73 12.58 85.05 1.35
N PHE A 74 11.80 85.91 2.01
CA PHE A 74 11.25 87.15 1.46
C PHE A 74 11.77 88.36 2.23
N LYS A 75 11.99 89.49 1.55
CA LYS A 75 12.41 90.75 2.16
C LYS A 75 11.19 91.45 2.74
N GLN A 76 11.28 91.78 4.02
CA GLN A 76 10.22 92.44 4.76
C GLN A 76 10.20 93.93 4.45
N ASN A 77 9.10 94.59 4.83
CA ASN A 77 8.86 96.00 4.55
C ASN A 77 9.87 96.95 5.23
N ASP A 78 10.64 96.48 6.20
CA ASP A 78 11.74 97.21 6.85
C ASP A 78 13.09 97.07 6.12
N GLY A 79 13.11 96.37 4.99
CA GLY A 79 14.31 96.11 4.19
C GLY A 79 15.15 94.94 4.68
N THR A 80 14.79 94.29 5.78
CA THR A 80 15.48 93.10 6.30
C THR A 80 14.96 91.83 5.63
N TRP A 81 15.80 90.80 5.57
CA TRP A 81 15.40 89.50 5.06
C TRP A 81 14.71 88.68 6.14
N GLY A 82 13.54 88.11 5.82
CA GLY A 82 12.85 87.14 6.68
C GLY A 82 13.63 85.85 6.88
N GLN A 83 13.12 84.96 7.73
CA GLN A 83 13.76 83.67 7.96
C GLN A 83 13.62 82.75 6.74
N TRP A 84 14.64 81.91 6.55
CA TRP A 84 14.61 80.86 5.53
C TRP A 84 13.56 79.81 5.90
N VAL A 85 12.70 79.49 4.93
CA VAL A 85 11.74 78.39 5.02
C VAL A 85 12.27 77.23 4.19
N ASN A 86 12.64 76.15 4.86
CA ASN A 86 13.10 74.91 4.20
C ASN A 86 11.91 74.19 3.55
N LEU A 87 12.08 73.82 2.28
CA LEU A 87 11.05 73.13 1.49
C LEU A 87 11.39 71.66 1.20
N GLN A 88 12.52 71.13 1.68
CA GLN A 88 12.77 69.69 1.68
C GLN A 88 11.92 68.98 2.74
N ALA A 89 11.15 67.97 2.34
CA ALA A 89 10.54 67.03 3.28
C ALA A 89 11.65 66.15 3.91
N PRO A 90 11.60 65.85 5.22
CA PRO A 90 12.48 64.85 5.82
C PRO A 90 12.31 63.51 5.08
N SER A 91 13.40 62.77 4.83
CA SER A 91 13.36 61.45 4.19
C SER A 91 12.37 60.54 4.94
N GLY A 92 11.23 60.26 4.31
CA GLY A 92 10.12 59.53 4.95
C GLY A 92 10.32 58.01 5.01
N PHE A 93 11.54 57.52 4.79
CA PHE A 93 11.93 56.11 4.81
C PHE A 93 12.91 55.86 5.96
N ASP A 94 12.71 54.77 6.68
CA ASP A 94 13.55 54.38 7.82
C ASP A 94 14.85 53.71 7.36
N TYR A 95 14.83 53.08 6.18
CA TYR A 95 15.96 52.39 5.56
C TYR A 95 15.99 52.58 4.04
N GLU A 96 17.19 52.67 3.47
CA GLU A 96 17.44 52.72 2.03
C GLU A 96 18.66 51.84 1.71
N ASP A 97 18.48 50.82 0.87
CA ASP A 97 19.55 49.86 0.49
C ASP A 97 19.34 49.35 -0.94
N ALA A 98 20.39 48.86 -1.59
CA ALA A 98 20.30 48.24 -2.91
C ALA A 98 19.62 46.84 -2.87
N ALA A 99 19.58 46.19 -1.70
CA ALA A 99 18.92 44.91 -1.49
C ALA A 99 17.53 45.05 -0.85
N ASN A 100 16.71 44.00 -1.00
CA ASN A 100 15.47 43.84 -0.24
C ASN A 100 15.78 43.64 1.25
N PRO A 101 14.87 44.02 2.17
CA PRO A 101 15.10 43.82 3.59
C PRO A 101 15.17 42.32 3.91
N GLY A 102 16.06 41.93 4.82
CA GLY A 102 16.13 40.55 5.31
C GLY A 102 15.22 40.32 6.51
N ILE A 103 14.85 39.05 6.77
CA ILE A 103 14.13 38.66 8.00
C ILE A 103 14.89 39.00 9.29
N ASN A 104 16.21 39.23 9.20
CA ASN A 104 17.07 39.60 10.33
C ASN A 104 17.27 41.11 10.51
N VAL A 105 16.71 41.93 9.61
CA VAL A 105 16.75 43.39 9.72
C VAL A 105 15.65 43.81 10.68
N ASN A 106 16.01 44.10 11.93
CA ASN A 106 15.07 44.42 13.00
C ASN A 106 14.84 45.92 13.12
N PRO A 107 13.76 46.49 12.55
CA PRO A 107 13.46 47.89 12.75
C PRO A 107 13.02 48.17 14.18
N THR A 108 13.40 49.34 14.69
CA THR A 108 13.05 49.78 16.05
C THR A 108 11.56 50.09 16.21
N VAL A 109 10.83 50.24 15.09
CA VAL A 109 9.40 50.55 15.06
C VAL A 109 8.66 49.63 14.08
N LEU A 110 7.42 49.28 14.43
CA LEU A 110 6.47 48.64 13.53
C LEU A 110 6.09 49.61 12.39
N ASN A 111 5.83 49.10 11.19
CA ASN A 111 5.59 49.87 9.96
C ASN A 111 6.79 50.65 9.44
N ALA A 112 8.01 50.30 9.85
CA ALA A 112 9.21 50.85 9.26
C ALA A 112 9.21 50.64 7.74
N LYS A 113 9.65 51.66 7.01
CA LYS A 113 9.65 51.69 5.55
C LYS A 113 11.07 51.49 5.03
N TRP A 114 11.22 50.52 4.14
CA TRP A 114 12.49 50.21 3.48
C TRP A 114 12.36 50.44 1.98
N LEU A 115 13.19 51.29 1.41
CA LEU A 115 13.26 51.49 -0.03
C LEU A 115 14.42 50.66 -0.60
N ASN A 116 14.10 49.72 -1.49
CA ASN A 116 15.13 49.15 -2.35
C ASN A 116 15.47 50.16 -3.45
N ILE A 117 16.65 50.79 -3.37
CA ILE A 117 17.05 51.86 -4.30
C ILE A 117 17.41 51.35 -5.71
N THR A 118 17.62 50.03 -5.86
CA THR A 118 17.90 49.40 -7.17
C THR A 118 16.61 49.07 -7.91
N THR A 119 15.62 48.50 -7.22
CA THR A 119 14.35 48.08 -7.82
C THR A 119 13.25 49.14 -7.70
N ALA A 120 13.49 50.19 -6.90
CA ALA A 120 12.51 51.19 -6.47
C ALA A 120 11.29 50.59 -5.74
N GLU A 121 11.38 49.36 -5.22
CA GLU A 121 10.32 48.74 -4.45
C GLU A 121 10.35 49.23 -3.01
N LEU A 122 9.20 49.74 -2.55
CA LEU A 122 8.97 50.09 -1.16
C LEU A 122 8.45 48.87 -0.39
N PHE A 123 9.08 48.58 0.75
CA PHE A 123 8.64 47.57 1.71
C PHE A 123 8.16 48.25 3.00
N VAL A 124 7.14 47.66 3.62
CA VAL A 124 6.66 48.05 4.96
C VAL A 124 6.80 46.86 5.90
N CYS A 125 7.43 47.06 7.05
CA CYS A 125 7.55 46.05 8.09
C CYS A 125 6.21 45.88 8.81
N SER A 126 5.56 44.75 8.61
CA SER A 126 4.28 44.41 9.24
C SER A 126 4.44 43.65 10.56
N ASP A 127 5.62 43.10 10.83
CA ASP A 127 6.02 42.48 12.11
C ASP A 127 7.52 42.71 12.32
N ASN A 128 7.91 43.34 13.42
CA ASN A 128 9.31 43.65 13.74
C ASN A 128 9.93 42.72 14.81
N THR A 129 9.46 41.48 14.89
CA THR A 129 10.01 40.47 15.81
C THR A 129 11.50 40.22 15.53
N PRO A 130 12.39 40.38 16.52
CA PRO A 130 13.83 40.22 16.31
C PRO A 130 14.21 38.88 15.67
N GLY A 131 14.83 38.93 14.49
CA GLY A 131 15.27 37.76 13.70
C GLY A 131 14.16 37.07 12.89
N ALA A 132 12.95 37.61 12.91
CA ALA A 132 11.77 37.00 12.28
C ALA A 132 10.84 38.05 11.64
N ASN A 133 11.40 39.15 11.13
CA ASN A 133 10.60 40.26 10.63
C ASN A 133 9.80 39.89 9.37
N MET A 134 8.60 40.45 9.26
CA MET A 134 7.77 40.35 8.06
C MET A 134 7.75 41.68 7.32
N TRP A 135 8.03 41.64 6.02
CA TRP A 135 8.01 42.79 5.13
C TRP A 135 7.06 42.54 3.96
N THR A 136 6.25 43.55 3.64
CA THR A 136 5.37 43.54 2.47
C THR A 136 5.81 44.62 1.49
N GLY A 137 6.23 44.20 0.31
CA GLY A 137 6.64 45.03 -0.81
C GLY A 137 5.45 45.53 -1.62
N SER A 138 5.61 46.72 -2.17
CA SER A 138 4.61 47.38 -3.03
C SER A 138 4.31 46.61 -4.33
N ASN A 139 5.18 45.70 -4.77
CA ASN A 139 4.91 44.79 -5.89
C ASN A 139 4.28 43.45 -5.45
N GLY A 140 3.89 43.33 -4.18
CA GLY A 140 3.38 42.08 -3.60
C GLY A 140 4.47 41.12 -3.13
N THR A 141 5.75 41.52 -3.17
CA THR A 141 6.85 40.73 -2.62
C THR A 141 6.69 40.59 -1.11
N THR A 142 6.62 39.37 -0.58
CA THR A 142 6.59 39.12 0.86
C THR A 142 7.89 38.53 1.33
N ILE A 143 8.46 39.08 2.40
CA ILE A 143 9.65 38.55 3.06
C ILE A 143 9.22 38.19 4.47
N GLN A 144 9.22 36.90 4.77
CA GLN A 144 8.77 36.36 6.05
C GLN A 144 9.60 35.13 6.41
N PRO A 145 9.65 34.75 7.69
CA PRO A 145 10.24 33.48 8.10
C PRO A 145 9.51 32.31 7.44
N ASN A 146 10.28 31.34 6.92
CA ASN A 146 9.71 30.11 6.36
C ASN A 146 8.93 29.35 7.44
N GLN A 147 7.64 29.12 7.22
CA GLN A 147 6.86 28.20 8.02
C GLN A 147 7.18 26.78 7.59
N LEU A 148 7.37 25.88 8.56
CA LEU A 148 7.62 24.48 8.22
C LEU A 148 6.32 23.85 7.70
N PRO A 149 6.40 22.94 6.71
CA PRO A 149 5.23 22.23 6.25
C PRO A 149 4.64 21.38 7.38
N THR A 150 3.34 21.14 7.32
CA THR A 150 2.65 20.23 8.23
C THR A 150 3.12 18.78 8.01
N ASN A 151 2.81 17.91 8.97
CA ASN A 151 3.18 16.51 8.89
C ASN A 151 2.33 15.72 7.88
N PRO A 152 2.90 14.69 7.22
CA PRO A 152 2.12 13.77 6.38
C PRO A 152 1.08 13.00 7.21
N THR A 153 0.08 12.45 6.53
CA THR A 153 -0.87 11.51 7.14
C THR A 153 -0.29 10.10 7.16
N ASN A 154 -0.49 9.36 8.25
CA ASN A 154 -0.08 7.95 8.32
C ASN A 154 -1.07 7.06 7.57
N THR A 155 -0.79 6.76 6.30
CA THR A 155 -1.52 5.79 5.47
C THR A 155 -0.72 4.50 5.22
N PHE A 156 0.39 4.32 5.94
CA PHE A 156 1.31 3.21 5.67
C PHE A 156 0.73 1.87 6.16
N PRO A 157 0.95 0.75 5.44
CA PRO A 157 0.50 -0.56 5.89
C PRO A 157 1.05 -0.93 7.27
N ALA A 158 0.18 -1.38 8.18
CA ALA A 158 0.56 -1.79 9.53
C ALA A 158 1.38 -3.09 9.56
N THR A 159 1.44 -3.83 8.46
CA THR A 159 2.14 -5.11 8.36
C THR A 159 2.82 -5.24 7.01
N LEU A 160 4.08 -5.67 7.04
CA LEU A 160 4.90 -6.02 5.88
C LEU A 160 5.41 -7.44 6.07
N TYR A 161 5.56 -8.21 5.00
CA TYR A 161 5.94 -9.62 5.06
C TYR A 161 7.38 -9.83 4.65
N ASN A 162 8.00 -10.83 5.26
CA ASN A 162 9.40 -11.21 5.07
C ASN A 162 9.76 -11.41 3.58
N ASN A 163 10.92 -10.88 3.16
CA ASN A 163 11.47 -11.00 1.79
C ASN A 163 10.55 -10.45 0.68
N GLN A 164 9.92 -9.29 0.89
CA GLN A 164 8.97 -8.68 -0.05
C GLN A 164 9.26 -7.19 -0.28
N THR A 165 8.73 -6.63 -1.37
CA THR A 165 8.84 -5.20 -1.73
C THR A 165 7.47 -4.53 -1.77
N TYR A 166 7.39 -3.28 -1.32
CA TYR A 166 6.17 -2.48 -1.19
C TYR A 166 6.37 -1.08 -1.77
N ASN A 167 5.41 -0.62 -2.58
CA ASN A 167 5.38 0.76 -3.07
C ASN A 167 4.38 1.57 -2.23
N HIS A 168 4.80 2.72 -1.69
CA HIS A 168 3.91 3.60 -0.94
C HIS A 168 4.14 5.08 -1.26
N THR A 169 3.06 5.79 -1.59
CA THR A 169 3.07 7.24 -1.83
C THR A 169 2.49 7.95 -0.61
N PHE A 170 3.34 8.69 0.11
CA PHE A 170 2.89 9.52 1.24
C PHE A 170 2.19 10.78 0.74
N ALA A 171 1.22 11.27 1.53
CA ALA A 171 0.41 12.44 1.21
C ALA A 171 -0.12 13.12 2.48
N GLY A 172 -0.92 14.17 2.29
CA GLY A 172 -1.68 14.83 3.36
C GLY A 172 -0.97 15.98 4.06
N ALA A 173 0.31 16.23 3.78
CA ALA A 173 0.97 17.44 4.23
C ALA A 173 0.56 18.65 3.36
N THR A 174 0.32 19.78 4.03
CA THR A 174 0.13 21.11 3.46
C THR A 174 1.20 22.07 3.97
N ASP A 175 1.40 23.16 3.24
CA ASP A 175 2.31 24.24 3.61
C ASP A 175 1.59 25.58 3.44
N ALA A 176 1.77 26.50 4.41
CA ALA A 176 0.94 27.70 4.52
C ALA A 176 1.52 28.88 3.73
N ASP A 177 2.85 28.96 3.63
CA ASP A 177 3.59 29.97 2.89
C ASP A 177 4.37 29.39 1.68
N GLY A 178 4.23 28.09 1.42
CA GLY A 178 4.89 27.40 0.32
C GLY A 178 4.10 26.21 -0.24
N THR A 179 4.84 25.24 -0.77
CA THR A 179 4.31 24.00 -1.36
C THR A 179 5.14 22.80 -0.93
N VAL A 180 4.47 21.67 -0.65
CA VAL A 180 5.16 20.41 -0.36
C VAL A 180 5.73 19.82 -1.65
N THR A 181 7.05 19.71 -1.72
CA THR A 181 7.77 19.25 -2.91
C THR A 181 8.21 17.79 -2.83
N HIS A 182 8.55 17.29 -1.63
CA HIS A 182 9.10 15.95 -1.43
C HIS A 182 8.62 15.33 -0.11
N TYR A 183 8.75 14.02 -0.04
CA TYR A 183 8.66 13.26 1.21
C TYR A 183 9.98 12.51 1.42
N ILE A 184 10.44 12.48 2.67
CA ILE A 184 11.63 11.74 3.08
C ILE A 184 11.27 10.70 4.14
N VAL A 185 11.80 9.49 3.96
CA VAL A 185 11.81 8.41 4.93
C VAL A 185 13.19 8.33 5.57
N ASP A 186 13.26 8.41 6.89
CA ASP A 186 14.50 8.28 7.65
C ASP A 186 14.28 7.56 8.99
N GLN A 187 15.35 7.37 9.76
CA GLN A 187 15.30 6.76 11.09
C GLN A 187 14.63 5.37 11.12
N ILE A 188 14.88 4.54 10.11
CA ILE A 188 14.38 3.16 10.09
C ILE A 188 15.06 2.39 11.23
N SER A 189 14.27 1.81 12.12
CA SER A 189 14.75 1.20 13.36
C SER A 189 15.38 -0.19 13.17
N SER A 190 15.23 -0.78 11.99
CA SER A 190 15.69 -2.13 11.67
C SER A 190 16.39 -2.18 10.32
N ALA A 191 17.47 -2.95 10.25
CA ALA A 191 18.14 -3.26 8.98
C ALA A 191 17.31 -4.22 8.09
N HIS A 192 16.30 -4.89 8.66
CA HIS A 192 15.38 -5.75 7.90
C HIS A 192 14.30 -4.96 7.15
N LEU A 193 14.23 -3.65 7.29
CA LEU A 193 13.43 -2.78 6.43
C LEU A 193 14.36 -1.76 5.77
N SER A 194 14.30 -1.65 4.45
CA SER A 194 15.06 -0.67 3.68
C SER A 194 14.14 0.09 2.74
N VAL A 195 14.57 1.27 2.30
CA VAL A 195 13.90 2.05 1.25
C VAL A 195 14.91 2.36 0.16
N ALA A 196 14.54 2.18 -1.11
CA ALA A 196 15.48 2.31 -2.23
C ALA A 196 16.02 3.73 -2.38
N THR A 197 15.13 4.72 -2.25
CA THR A 197 15.47 6.15 -2.26
C THR A 197 14.81 6.80 -1.05
N PHE A 198 15.61 7.43 -0.20
CA PHE A 198 15.13 8.03 1.04
C PHE A 198 14.23 9.24 0.81
N GLU A 199 14.49 10.05 -0.22
CA GLU A 199 13.71 11.24 -0.56
C GLU A 199 13.18 11.13 -1.99
N VAL A 200 11.86 11.27 -2.16
CA VAL A 200 11.20 11.25 -3.48
C VAL A 200 10.23 12.43 -3.62
N ALA A 201 9.99 12.87 -4.85
CA ALA A 201 9.06 13.96 -5.13
C ALA A 201 7.64 13.64 -4.64
N ALA A 202 6.92 14.64 -4.16
CA ALA A 202 5.51 14.52 -3.78
C ALA A 202 4.69 13.92 -4.93
N GLY A 203 3.87 12.90 -4.64
CA GLY A 203 3.14 12.12 -5.63
C GLY A 203 3.90 10.89 -6.19
N SER A 204 5.20 10.77 -5.94
CA SER A 204 5.98 9.56 -6.27
C SER A 204 5.99 8.55 -5.11
N ALA A 205 6.10 7.27 -5.45
CA ALA A 205 6.16 6.19 -4.46
C ALA A 205 7.58 6.01 -3.90
N HIS A 206 7.68 5.80 -2.59
CA HIS A 206 8.83 5.15 -1.98
C HIS A 206 8.74 3.64 -2.20
N VAL A 207 9.89 3.00 -2.44
CA VAL A 207 9.99 1.54 -2.62
C VAL A 207 10.66 0.95 -1.39
N PHE A 208 9.89 0.26 -0.54
CA PHE A 208 10.36 -0.40 0.67
C PHE A 208 10.65 -1.88 0.41
N THR A 209 11.73 -2.41 0.98
CA THR A 209 12.08 -3.84 0.91
C THR A 209 12.27 -4.40 2.32
N VAL A 210 11.54 -5.47 2.61
CA VAL A 210 11.70 -6.26 3.84
C VAL A 210 12.74 -7.34 3.58
N GLY A 211 13.88 -7.24 4.26
CA GLY A 211 14.90 -8.28 4.29
C GLY A 211 14.48 -9.49 5.13
N SER A 212 15.33 -10.51 5.17
CA SER A 212 15.06 -11.74 5.92
C SER A 212 14.93 -11.49 7.42
N VAL A 213 13.73 -11.63 7.98
CA VAL A 213 13.48 -11.66 9.43
C VAL A 213 13.39 -13.10 9.94
N THR A 214 13.90 -13.35 11.15
CA THR A 214 13.87 -14.67 11.81
C THR A 214 12.72 -14.82 12.80
N THR A 215 12.09 -13.71 13.19
CA THR A 215 10.90 -13.62 14.04
C THR A 215 10.12 -12.38 13.63
N ASP A 216 8.85 -12.30 14.03
CA ASP A 216 8.08 -11.07 13.85
C ASP A 216 8.79 -9.90 14.55
N GLU A 217 8.92 -8.78 13.85
CA GLU A 217 9.67 -7.63 14.32
C GLU A 217 8.82 -6.37 14.20
N THR A 218 8.72 -5.61 15.29
CA THR A 218 8.14 -4.26 15.22
C THR A 218 9.21 -3.30 14.72
N VAL A 219 8.96 -2.70 13.56
CA VAL A 219 9.84 -1.68 12.98
C VAL A 219 9.15 -0.32 13.01
N THR A 220 9.92 0.72 13.28
CA THR A 220 9.48 2.11 13.18
C THR A 220 10.37 2.86 12.21
N PHE A 221 9.82 3.85 11.54
CA PHE A 221 10.59 4.84 10.77
C PHE A 221 9.87 6.18 10.82
N ARG A 222 10.59 7.24 10.48
CA ARG A 222 10.04 8.59 10.44
C ARG A 222 9.80 9.04 9.01
N VAL A 223 8.69 9.74 8.79
CA VAL A 223 8.37 10.38 7.51
C VAL A 223 8.21 11.87 7.71
N ARG A 224 8.88 12.68 6.88
CA ARG A 224 8.79 14.15 6.90
C ARG A 224 8.38 14.68 5.52
N ALA A 225 7.65 15.78 5.51
CA ALA A 225 7.37 16.54 4.30
C ALA A 225 8.44 17.63 4.13
N LYS A 226 8.78 17.96 2.88
CA LYS A 226 9.73 19.03 2.54
C LYS A 226 9.02 20.11 1.73
N ASP A 227 9.25 21.37 2.07
CA ASP A 227 8.70 22.51 1.33
C ASP A 227 9.57 22.87 0.10
N ASN A 228 9.19 23.94 -0.61
CA ASN A 228 9.95 24.50 -1.74
C ASN A 228 11.11 25.41 -1.31
N TYR A 229 11.27 25.66 -0.01
CA TYR A 229 12.38 26.42 0.58
C TYR A 229 13.47 25.50 1.16
N GLY A 230 13.26 24.17 1.12
CA GLY A 230 14.20 23.14 1.52
C GLY A 230 14.10 22.71 2.99
N SER A 231 13.12 23.22 3.74
CA SER A 231 12.92 22.86 5.14
C SER A 231 11.99 21.65 5.28
N TYR A 232 12.10 20.96 6.42
CA TYR A 232 11.35 19.73 6.68
C TYR A 232 10.38 19.89 7.86
N SER A 233 9.23 19.23 7.76
CA SER A 233 8.32 19.05 8.89
C SER A 233 8.99 18.27 10.03
N SER A 234 8.40 18.34 11.23
CA SER A 234 8.86 17.55 12.40
C SER A 234 8.83 16.03 12.13
N GLY A 235 7.82 15.58 11.40
CA GLY A 235 7.60 14.22 10.94
C GLY A 235 6.61 13.43 11.79
N ILE A 236 6.17 12.30 11.23
CA ILE A 236 5.41 11.27 11.95
C ILE A 236 6.29 10.05 12.15
N THR A 237 6.10 9.36 13.27
CA THR A 237 6.61 8.00 13.46
C THR A 237 5.59 7.00 12.92
N VAL A 238 5.97 6.26 11.89
CA VAL A 238 5.20 5.13 11.38
C VAL A 238 5.67 3.87 12.08
N THR A 239 4.74 3.02 12.50
CA THR A 239 5.01 1.71 13.09
C THR A 239 4.43 0.63 12.17
N ALA A 240 5.22 -0.39 11.85
CA ALA A 240 4.80 -1.55 11.08
C ALA A 240 5.32 -2.84 11.72
N GLN A 241 4.63 -3.95 11.49
CA GLN A 241 5.08 -5.29 11.85
C GLN A 241 5.71 -5.96 10.64
N LEU A 242 6.98 -6.37 10.73
CA LEU A 242 7.60 -7.30 9.80
C LEU A 242 7.21 -8.71 10.21
N LYS A 243 6.41 -9.39 9.37
CA LYS A 243 5.83 -10.71 9.67
C LYS A 243 6.52 -11.81 8.89
N LEU A 244 6.72 -12.96 9.55
CA LEU A 244 7.36 -14.14 8.98
C LEU A 244 6.52 -14.88 7.89
N SER A 245 5.27 -14.47 7.64
CA SER A 245 4.35 -15.16 6.70
C SER A 245 4.69 -14.92 5.23
N SER A 246 5.65 -15.68 4.69
CA SER A 246 5.95 -15.80 3.26
C SER A 246 5.88 -17.28 2.85
N ILE A 247 5.61 -17.54 1.55
CA ILE A 247 5.69 -18.90 0.97
C ILE A 247 7.12 -19.46 0.98
N GLY A 248 8.11 -18.62 1.31
CA GLY A 248 9.54 -18.95 1.31
C GLY A 248 10.17 -18.82 -0.08
N VAL A 249 11.45 -19.16 -0.16
CA VAL A 249 12.22 -19.14 -1.42
C VAL A 249 12.32 -20.57 -1.97
N PRO A 250 11.89 -20.84 -3.22
CA PRO A 250 12.05 -22.16 -3.84
C PRO A 250 13.49 -22.68 -3.70
N GLY A 251 13.63 -23.96 -3.34
CA GLY A 251 14.92 -24.61 -3.09
C GLY A 251 15.53 -24.29 -1.72
N GLY A 252 14.85 -23.51 -0.88
CA GLY A 252 15.26 -23.17 0.48
C GLY A 252 14.48 -23.91 1.57
N VAL A 253 15.04 -23.91 2.78
CA VAL A 253 14.38 -24.45 3.97
C VAL A 253 13.11 -23.64 4.29
N GLY A 254 12.03 -24.32 4.65
CA GLY A 254 10.71 -23.75 4.93
C GLY A 254 9.84 -23.46 3.70
N PHE A 255 10.35 -23.57 2.47
CA PHE A 255 9.57 -23.30 1.26
C PHE A 255 8.31 -24.17 1.14
N GLY A 256 7.25 -23.57 0.59
CA GLY A 256 5.97 -24.23 0.30
C GLY A 256 4.98 -24.18 1.47
N VAL A 257 5.40 -23.73 2.65
CA VAL A 257 4.55 -23.52 3.82
C VAL A 257 4.91 -22.18 4.48
N GLY A 258 4.12 -21.71 5.43
CA GLY A 258 4.45 -20.48 6.16
C GLY A 258 3.65 -20.28 7.43
N VAL A 259 3.90 -19.17 8.11
CA VAL A 259 3.18 -18.80 9.34
C VAL A 259 1.83 -18.19 8.99
N ALA A 260 0.74 -18.68 9.57
CA ALA A 260 -0.58 -18.12 9.39
C ALA A 260 -0.78 -16.79 10.13
N PRO A 261 -1.55 -15.84 9.57
CA PRO A 261 -2.01 -14.66 10.30
C PRO A 261 -2.81 -15.03 11.55
N ASP A 262 -2.55 -14.35 12.67
CA ASP A 262 -3.23 -14.59 13.96
C ASP A 262 -4.76 -14.47 13.86
N THR A 263 -5.25 -13.59 12.98
CA THR A 263 -6.68 -13.42 12.69
C THR A 263 -7.30 -14.69 12.12
N LEU A 264 -6.62 -15.37 11.19
CA LEU A 264 -7.09 -16.62 10.62
C LEU A 264 -7.01 -17.76 11.65
N VAL A 265 -5.89 -17.85 12.38
CA VAL A 265 -5.69 -18.83 13.47
C VAL A 265 -6.84 -18.73 14.48
N THR A 266 -7.14 -17.51 14.94
CA THR A 266 -8.23 -17.25 15.88
C THR A 266 -9.60 -17.57 15.27
N SER A 267 -9.86 -17.14 14.03
CA SER A 267 -11.18 -17.34 13.39
C SER A 267 -11.54 -18.81 13.18
N PHE A 268 -10.52 -19.66 12.97
CA PHE A 268 -10.70 -21.10 12.82
C PHE A 268 -10.49 -21.90 14.12
N GLY A 269 -10.16 -21.25 15.23
CA GLY A 269 -9.91 -21.93 16.51
C GLY A 269 -8.71 -22.87 16.46
N LEU A 270 -7.66 -22.48 15.74
CA LEU A 270 -6.43 -23.25 15.58
C LEU A 270 -5.41 -22.88 16.67
N THR A 271 -4.56 -23.84 17.01
CA THR A 271 -3.45 -23.66 17.95
C THR A 271 -2.12 -23.88 17.23
N PRO A 272 -1.17 -22.93 17.24
CA PRO A 272 0.15 -23.14 16.66
C PRO A 272 0.91 -24.28 17.36
N MET A 273 1.54 -25.17 16.60
CA MET A 273 2.38 -26.22 17.17
C MET A 273 3.75 -25.68 17.58
N THR A 274 4.44 -26.33 18.52
CA THR A 274 5.83 -25.98 18.86
C THR A 274 6.71 -25.94 17.60
N GLY A 275 7.42 -24.82 17.41
CA GLY A 275 8.29 -24.56 16.25
C GLY A 275 7.56 -24.17 14.96
N TYR A 276 6.28 -23.76 15.02
CA TYR A 276 5.54 -23.31 13.83
C TYR A 276 6.15 -22.10 13.13
N ASN A 277 6.97 -21.31 13.82
CA ASN A 277 7.61 -20.08 13.34
C ASN A 277 9.10 -20.25 13.08
N ASP A 278 9.63 -21.47 13.02
CA ASP A 278 11.02 -21.75 12.66
C ASP A 278 11.05 -22.52 11.34
N PRO A 279 11.53 -21.93 10.22
CA PRO A 279 11.61 -22.59 8.92
C PRO A 279 12.32 -23.95 8.92
N ALA A 280 13.27 -24.18 9.84
CA ALA A 280 14.01 -25.43 9.95
C ALA A 280 13.29 -26.50 10.78
N HIS A 281 12.22 -26.13 11.48
CA HIS A 281 11.52 -27.03 12.37
C HIS A 281 10.51 -27.92 11.63
N ALA A 282 10.33 -29.16 12.12
CA ALA A 282 9.43 -30.14 11.52
C ALA A 282 7.94 -29.74 11.52
N ASN A 283 7.58 -28.73 12.30
CA ASN A 283 6.22 -28.18 12.40
C ASN A 283 6.11 -26.77 11.83
N PHE A 284 7.08 -26.26 11.06
CA PHE A 284 6.97 -24.93 10.46
C PHE A 284 5.64 -24.74 9.73
N GLY A 285 4.88 -23.70 10.07
CA GLY A 285 3.55 -23.44 9.52
C GLY A 285 2.48 -24.49 9.87
N ASN A 286 2.69 -25.34 10.88
CA ASN A 286 1.74 -26.38 11.29
C ASN A 286 0.94 -25.96 12.53
N TYR A 287 -0.35 -26.26 12.50
CA TYR A 287 -1.33 -25.90 13.51
C TYR A 287 -2.21 -27.10 13.85
N THR A 288 -2.75 -27.14 15.07
CA THR A 288 -3.73 -28.14 15.51
C THR A 288 -5.09 -27.52 15.74
N ASP A 289 -6.15 -28.21 15.35
CA ASP A 289 -7.51 -27.83 15.74
C ASP A 289 -7.97 -28.51 17.04
N ALA A 290 -9.22 -28.27 17.45
CA ALA A 290 -9.82 -28.86 18.65
C ALA A 290 -9.96 -30.39 18.62
N SER A 291 -9.94 -31.02 17.44
CA SER A 291 -9.88 -32.49 17.30
C SER A 291 -8.47 -33.05 17.45
N GLY A 292 -7.46 -32.16 17.49
CA GLY A 292 -6.04 -32.49 17.42
C GLY A 292 -5.57 -32.79 15.99
N SER A 293 -6.38 -32.51 14.96
CA SER A 293 -5.96 -32.65 13.57
C SER A 293 -4.86 -31.65 13.25
N VAL A 294 -3.81 -32.10 12.56
CA VAL A 294 -2.69 -31.26 12.13
C VAL A 294 -2.96 -30.70 10.74
N MET A 295 -2.90 -29.39 10.62
CA MET A 295 -3.05 -28.67 9.36
C MET A 295 -1.80 -27.84 9.05
N VAL A 296 -1.50 -27.72 7.77
CA VAL A 296 -0.38 -26.95 7.23
C VAL A 296 -0.92 -25.67 6.61
N TYR A 297 -0.41 -24.52 7.03
CA TYR A 297 -0.75 -23.25 6.41
C TYR A 297 0.11 -23.02 5.15
N ILE A 298 -0.59 -22.73 4.05
CA ILE A 298 0.01 -22.38 2.77
C ILE A 298 -0.34 -20.92 2.47
N PRO A 299 0.64 -19.99 2.59
CA PRO A 299 0.42 -18.58 2.29
C PRO A 299 0.03 -18.34 0.83
N LYS A 300 -0.77 -17.30 0.58
CA LYS A 300 -1.04 -16.79 -0.77
C LYS A 300 0.29 -16.50 -1.48
N HIS A 301 0.37 -16.94 -2.72
CA HIS A 301 1.50 -16.73 -3.61
C HIS A 301 1.01 -16.74 -5.06
N TYR A 302 1.88 -16.37 -5.98
CA TYR A 302 1.61 -16.32 -7.40
C TYR A 302 2.53 -17.28 -8.15
N VAL A 303 2.04 -17.84 -9.24
CA VAL A 303 2.72 -18.89 -10.01
C VAL A 303 2.87 -18.44 -11.45
N LYS A 304 4.08 -18.55 -11.98
CA LYS A 304 4.35 -18.42 -13.40
C LYS A 304 4.63 -19.79 -13.98
N LEU A 305 3.83 -20.17 -14.97
CA LEU A 305 4.00 -21.41 -15.72
C LEU A 305 4.52 -21.02 -17.10
N SER A 306 5.64 -21.60 -17.51
CA SER A 306 6.30 -21.24 -18.78
C SER A 306 6.84 -22.47 -19.48
N LEU A 307 6.89 -22.43 -20.80
CA LEU A 307 7.55 -23.46 -21.59
C LEU A 307 9.07 -23.34 -21.43
N ASN A 308 9.69 -24.41 -20.94
CA ASN A 308 11.13 -24.60 -21.01
C ASN A 308 11.39 -26.08 -21.28
N THR A 309 12.08 -26.38 -22.38
CA THR A 309 12.32 -27.76 -22.85
C THR A 309 13.64 -28.33 -22.35
N ALA A 310 14.51 -27.51 -21.76
CA ALA A 310 15.77 -27.99 -21.18
C ALA A 310 15.49 -28.80 -19.91
N ALA A 311 16.39 -29.75 -19.60
CA ALA A 311 16.39 -30.39 -18.29
C ALA A 311 16.67 -29.31 -17.20
N PRO A 312 15.98 -29.35 -16.06
CA PRO A 312 15.06 -30.39 -15.59
C PRO A 312 13.58 -30.09 -15.92
N TYR A 313 13.28 -29.06 -16.72
CA TYR A 313 11.93 -28.51 -16.93
C TYR A 313 11.06 -29.36 -17.86
N ASN A 314 11.65 -29.89 -18.94
CA ASN A 314 11.06 -30.87 -19.85
C ASN A 314 9.59 -30.55 -20.26
N GLY A 315 9.32 -29.27 -20.58
CA GLY A 315 8.01 -28.78 -21.01
C GLY A 315 7.28 -27.89 -20.01
N LEU A 316 7.74 -27.81 -18.75
CA LEU A 316 7.16 -26.93 -17.72
C LEU A 316 8.21 -26.36 -16.77
N GLN A 317 8.40 -25.05 -16.81
CA GLN A 317 9.04 -24.27 -15.76
C GLN A 317 7.97 -23.66 -14.85
N VAL A 318 8.19 -23.81 -13.54
CA VAL A 318 7.31 -23.27 -12.50
C VAL A 318 8.14 -22.33 -11.63
N ASP A 319 7.76 -21.06 -11.64
CA ASP A 319 8.36 -20.04 -10.78
C ASP A 319 7.30 -19.50 -9.82
N ILE A 320 7.73 -19.19 -8.59
CA ILE A 320 6.85 -18.79 -7.49
C ILE A 320 7.25 -17.42 -6.98
N SER A 321 6.26 -16.56 -6.75
CA SER A 321 6.45 -15.24 -6.17
C SER A 321 5.51 -15.06 -4.96
N GLY A 322 6.02 -14.47 -3.88
CA GLY A 322 5.19 -14.06 -2.75
C GLY A 322 4.32 -12.84 -3.06
N SER A 323 4.58 -12.11 -4.15
CA SER A 323 3.88 -10.88 -4.54
C SER A 323 3.42 -10.93 -5.99
N ALA A 324 2.42 -10.10 -6.33
CA ALA A 324 1.91 -10.01 -7.69
C ALA A 324 3.00 -9.47 -8.63
N GLN A 325 3.26 -10.18 -9.73
CA GLN A 325 4.27 -9.83 -10.72
C GLN A 325 3.75 -10.09 -12.13
N ALA A 326 4.31 -9.39 -13.12
CA ALA A 326 3.93 -9.58 -14.52
C ALA A 326 4.17 -11.04 -14.98
N GLY A 327 3.14 -11.65 -15.54
CA GLY A 327 3.17 -13.04 -16.01
C GLY A 327 3.03 -14.10 -14.91
N TYR A 328 2.78 -13.71 -13.65
CA TYR A 328 2.42 -14.63 -12.58
C TYR A 328 0.91 -14.59 -12.33
N GLY A 329 0.26 -15.74 -12.36
CA GLY A 329 -1.16 -15.90 -12.05
C GLY A 329 -1.39 -16.27 -10.59
N LEU A 330 -2.49 -15.80 -9.99
CA LEU A 330 -2.92 -16.25 -8.67
C LEU A 330 -3.55 -17.64 -8.77
N PRO A 331 -3.12 -18.67 -8.03
CA PRO A 331 -3.80 -19.96 -7.99
C PRO A 331 -5.26 -19.86 -7.51
N ARG A 332 -6.14 -20.64 -8.14
CA ARG A 332 -7.59 -20.62 -7.89
C ARG A 332 -7.97 -20.96 -6.45
N CYS A 333 -7.14 -21.71 -5.72
CA CYS A 333 -7.38 -22.03 -4.32
C CYS A 333 -7.28 -20.82 -3.38
N PHE A 334 -6.68 -19.70 -3.81
CA PHE A 334 -6.61 -18.45 -3.03
C PHE A 334 -7.74 -17.48 -3.32
N VAL A 335 -8.78 -17.95 -4.00
CA VAL A 335 -10.00 -17.18 -4.25
C VAL A 335 -11.17 -17.97 -3.68
N ASN A 336 -11.96 -17.36 -2.82
CA ASN A 336 -13.12 -18.01 -2.23
C ASN A 336 -14.20 -16.98 -1.94
N ASN A 337 -15.46 -17.31 -2.18
CA ASN A 337 -16.57 -16.38 -1.93
C ASN A 337 -16.38 -14.99 -2.61
N GLY A 338 -15.77 -14.98 -3.80
CA GLY A 338 -15.53 -13.78 -4.58
C GLY A 338 -14.36 -12.90 -4.10
N VAL A 339 -13.61 -13.32 -3.08
CA VAL A 339 -12.48 -12.55 -2.51
C VAL A 339 -11.18 -13.34 -2.58
N GLU A 340 -10.06 -12.61 -2.66
CA GLU A 340 -8.73 -13.20 -2.49
C GLU A 340 -8.42 -13.38 -1.00
N VAL A 341 -7.90 -14.56 -0.62
CA VAL A 341 -7.60 -14.90 0.77
C VAL A 341 -6.09 -14.82 1.04
N ALA A 342 -5.70 -14.60 2.30
CA ALA A 342 -4.28 -14.51 2.70
C ALA A 342 -3.51 -15.84 2.56
N GLY A 343 -4.23 -16.97 2.51
CA GLY A 343 -3.71 -18.32 2.46
C GLY A 343 -4.79 -19.33 2.84
N ILE A 344 -4.41 -20.60 2.88
CA ILE A 344 -5.32 -21.71 3.21
C ILE A 344 -4.64 -22.68 4.20
N PHE A 345 -5.44 -23.45 4.93
CA PHE A 345 -4.94 -24.59 5.69
C PHE A 345 -5.33 -25.89 5.01
N VAL A 346 -4.39 -26.81 4.90
CA VAL A 346 -4.61 -28.15 4.32
C VAL A 346 -4.26 -29.19 5.38
N ASP A 347 -5.09 -30.21 5.53
CA ASP A 347 -4.75 -31.36 6.38
C ASP A 347 -3.39 -31.96 6.01
N LYS A 348 -2.52 -32.11 7.01
CA LYS A 348 -1.16 -32.60 6.81
C LYS A 348 -1.15 -34.04 6.31
N TYR A 349 -1.94 -34.88 6.96
CA TYR A 349 -2.08 -36.31 6.68
C TYR A 349 -3.38 -36.58 5.93
N LEU A 350 -3.47 -37.75 5.29
CA LEU A 350 -4.74 -38.32 4.84
C LEU A 350 -5.77 -38.34 5.98
N GLY A 351 -7.05 -38.31 5.63
CA GLY A 351 -8.12 -38.44 6.60
C GLY A 351 -8.08 -39.79 7.29
N GLY A 352 -8.01 -39.78 8.62
CA GLY A 352 -8.28 -40.92 9.50
C GLY A 352 -9.54 -40.66 10.32
N LYS A 353 -9.78 -41.51 11.34
CA LYS A 353 -10.89 -41.32 12.27
C LYS A 353 -10.47 -41.47 13.71
N GLU A 354 -11.12 -40.68 14.57
CA GLU A 354 -11.14 -40.88 16.01
C GLU A 354 -12.58 -40.74 16.50
N GLY A 355 -13.12 -41.81 17.09
CA GLY A 355 -14.55 -41.90 17.40
C GLY A 355 -15.40 -41.71 16.13
N THR A 356 -16.23 -40.68 16.13
CA THR A 356 -17.17 -40.35 15.04
C THR A 356 -16.73 -39.12 14.23
N VAL A 357 -15.48 -38.66 14.38
CA VAL A 357 -14.93 -37.47 13.73
C VAL A 357 -13.82 -37.87 12.76
N MET A 358 -13.83 -37.27 11.56
CA MET A 358 -12.72 -37.34 10.62
C MET A 358 -11.58 -36.44 11.10
N VAL A 359 -10.38 -36.97 11.23
CA VAL A 359 -9.21 -36.24 11.74
C VAL A 359 -7.99 -36.42 10.85
N SER A 360 -7.07 -35.46 10.86
CA SER A 360 -5.78 -35.56 10.17
C SER A 360 -4.65 -35.72 11.19
N LYS A 361 -4.28 -36.96 11.46
CA LYS A 361 -3.18 -37.30 12.38
C LYS A 361 -2.33 -38.39 11.77
N ARG A 362 -1.09 -38.50 12.22
CA ARG A 362 -0.16 -39.56 11.81
C ARG A 362 -0.57 -40.89 12.42
N ASN A 363 -0.22 -41.97 11.73
CA ASN A 363 -0.36 -43.37 12.15
C ASN A 363 -1.81 -43.80 12.39
N LEU A 364 -2.77 -43.20 11.67
CA LEU A 364 -4.16 -43.66 11.66
C LEU A 364 -4.42 -44.56 10.47
N ASP A 365 -5.41 -45.43 10.63
CA ASP A 365 -6.02 -46.12 9.49
C ASP A 365 -6.72 -45.07 8.61
N PRO A 366 -6.38 -44.93 7.32
CA PRO A 366 -7.06 -43.96 6.45
C PRO A 366 -8.55 -44.31 6.31
N VAL A 367 -9.42 -43.31 6.25
CA VAL A 367 -10.85 -43.56 5.98
C VAL A 367 -11.08 -43.82 4.50
N SER A 368 -12.03 -44.68 4.17
CA SER A 368 -12.46 -44.90 2.78
C SER A 368 -13.97 -44.77 2.60
N THR A 369 -14.37 -44.61 1.35
CA THR A 369 -15.77 -44.53 0.93
C THR A 369 -16.48 -45.89 0.95
N ALA A 370 -15.75 -47.00 1.18
CA ALA A 370 -16.30 -48.35 1.18
C ALA A 370 -16.42 -48.96 2.59
N ALA A 371 -17.44 -49.80 2.77
CA ALA A 371 -17.73 -50.49 4.04
C ALA A 371 -16.58 -51.38 4.56
N ALA A 372 -15.74 -51.91 3.66
CA ALA A 372 -14.70 -52.89 4.00
C ALA A 372 -13.39 -52.28 4.51
N HIS A 373 -13.15 -50.98 4.30
CA HIS A 373 -11.93 -50.31 4.74
C HIS A 373 -12.28 -49.02 5.47
N ASN A 374 -12.21 -49.05 6.80
CA ASN A 374 -12.40 -47.91 7.69
C ASN A 374 -13.47 -46.88 7.22
N PRO A 375 -14.75 -47.29 7.15
CA PRO A 375 -15.74 -46.58 6.37
C PRO A 375 -16.12 -45.20 6.93
N ILE A 376 -16.27 -44.23 6.02
CA ILE A 376 -16.76 -42.87 6.35
C ILE A 376 -18.19 -42.83 6.90
N THR A 377 -19.00 -43.87 6.68
CA THR A 377 -20.35 -43.96 7.23
C THR A 377 -20.39 -44.00 8.76
N THR A 378 -19.25 -44.28 9.41
CA THR A 378 -19.11 -44.26 10.87
C THR A 378 -18.86 -42.86 11.44
N LEU A 379 -18.65 -41.87 10.58
CA LEU A 379 -18.35 -40.50 10.97
C LEU A 379 -19.65 -39.70 11.12
N THR A 380 -20.22 -39.71 12.33
CA THR A 380 -21.55 -39.15 12.61
C THR A 380 -21.53 -37.89 13.49
N ALA A 381 -20.35 -37.34 13.81
CA ALA A 381 -20.26 -36.11 14.59
C ALA A 381 -20.85 -34.91 13.84
N ASN A 382 -21.21 -33.85 14.57
CA ASN A 382 -21.74 -32.60 14.02
C ASN A 382 -22.95 -32.81 13.09
N SER A 383 -23.83 -33.76 13.45
CA SER A 383 -25.05 -34.11 12.72
C SER A 383 -24.83 -34.48 11.25
N GLN A 384 -23.67 -35.06 10.94
CA GLN A 384 -23.37 -35.56 9.61
C GLN A 384 -23.78 -37.03 9.47
N ALA A 385 -24.13 -37.43 8.25
CA ALA A 385 -24.39 -38.82 7.89
C ALA A 385 -23.79 -39.10 6.50
N PRO A 386 -22.47 -39.31 6.41
CA PRO A 386 -21.81 -39.60 5.14
C PRO A 386 -22.36 -40.89 4.52
N ALA A 387 -22.71 -40.83 3.23
CA ALA A 387 -23.00 -42.03 2.46
C ALA A 387 -21.69 -42.77 2.12
N ALA A 388 -21.76 -44.08 1.89
CA ALA A 388 -20.63 -44.89 1.41
C ALA A 388 -20.36 -44.64 -0.08
N THR A 389 -20.16 -43.37 -0.46
CA THR A 389 -19.95 -42.92 -1.84
C THR A 389 -18.91 -41.79 -1.87
N TYR A 390 -18.35 -41.48 -3.03
CA TYR A 390 -17.37 -40.41 -3.19
C TYR A 390 -17.90 -39.05 -2.73
N GLU A 391 -19.16 -38.72 -3.05
CA GLU A 391 -19.80 -37.50 -2.54
C GLU A 391 -20.07 -37.51 -1.03
N GLY A 392 -20.06 -38.68 -0.38
CA GLY A 392 -20.11 -38.81 1.08
C GLY A 392 -18.97 -38.08 1.78
N MET A 393 -17.82 -37.89 1.10
CA MET A 393 -16.67 -37.16 1.63
C MET A 393 -17.00 -35.70 2.00
N TYR A 394 -17.96 -35.05 1.33
CA TYR A 394 -18.40 -33.70 1.71
C TYR A 394 -19.01 -33.65 3.11
N ALA A 395 -19.73 -34.70 3.52
CA ALA A 395 -20.25 -34.82 4.88
C ALA A 395 -19.16 -35.30 5.85
N ALA A 396 -18.28 -36.21 5.42
CA ALA A 396 -17.21 -36.76 6.25
C ALA A 396 -16.31 -35.66 6.82
N VAL A 397 -15.82 -34.72 6.00
CA VAL A 397 -14.98 -33.60 6.46
C VAL A 397 -15.73 -32.66 7.41
N LYS A 398 -17.05 -32.50 7.24
CA LYS A 398 -17.89 -31.66 8.09
C LYS A 398 -18.16 -32.24 9.46
N THR A 399 -17.83 -33.52 9.68
CA THR A 399 -17.85 -34.12 11.02
C THR A 399 -16.88 -33.43 11.96
N ARG A 400 -15.87 -32.74 11.41
CA ARG A 400 -14.91 -31.90 12.17
C ARG A 400 -15.44 -30.50 12.47
N GLY A 401 -16.45 -30.03 11.75
CA GLY A 401 -17.09 -28.73 11.93
C GLY A 401 -17.50 -28.05 10.63
N ALA A 402 -18.35 -27.02 10.71
CA ALA A 402 -18.95 -26.37 9.55
C ALA A 402 -17.96 -25.57 8.68
N ASN A 403 -16.79 -25.18 9.22
CA ASN A 403 -15.77 -24.46 8.46
C ASN A 403 -14.93 -25.39 7.56
N TYR A 404 -14.93 -26.70 7.84
CA TYR A 404 -14.12 -27.66 7.10
C TYR A 404 -14.75 -28.00 5.75
N SER A 405 -13.90 -27.98 4.72
CA SER A 405 -14.27 -28.26 3.34
C SER A 405 -13.51 -29.47 2.84
N LEU A 406 -14.09 -30.18 1.87
CA LEU A 406 -13.35 -31.20 1.14
C LEU A 406 -12.29 -30.49 0.30
N THR A 407 -11.06 -30.99 0.33
CA THR A 407 -9.94 -30.34 -0.35
C THR A 407 -10.21 -30.21 -1.84
N THR A 408 -9.98 -29.02 -2.39
CA THR A 408 -10.27 -28.74 -3.80
C THR A 408 -9.17 -29.25 -4.71
N ILE A 409 -9.52 -29.61 -5.95
CA ILE A 409 -8.55 -29.96 -6.99
C ILE A 409 -7.54 -28.83 -7.25
N PHE A 410 -7.95 -27.58 -7.07
CA PHE A 410 -7.08 -26.40 -7.17
C PHE A 410 -5.95 -26.43 -6.14
N THR A 411 -6.26 -26.87 -4.92
CA THR A 411 -5.28 -27.02 -3.84
C THR A 411 -4.24 -28.09 -4.19
N TYR A 412 -4.66 -29.25 -4.71
CA TYR A 412 -3.73 -30.29 -5.14
C TYR A 412 -2.84 -29.84 -6.30
N THR A 413 -3.39 -29.12 -7.27
CA THR A 413 -2.60 -28.51 -8.35
C THR A 413 -1.57 -27.50 -7.82
N MET A 414 -1.96 -26.67 -6.85
CA MET A 414 -1.05 -25.72 -6.20
C MET A 414 0.08 -26.44 -5.45
N LEU A 415 -0.23 -27.50 -4.69
CA LEU A 415 0.79 -28.30 -3.98
C LEU A 415 1.78 -28.97 -4.95
N ALA A 416 1.29 -29.46 -6.10
CA ALA A 416 2.15 -29.99 -7.15
C ALA A 416 3.04 -28.91 -7.79
N ASN A 417 2.52 -27.70 -8.01
CA ASN A 417 3.31 -26.57 -8.50
C ASN A 417 4.41 -26.16 -7.51
N LEU A 418 4.13 -26.21 -6.20
CA LEU A 418 5.15 -25.97 -5.17
C LEU A 418 6.24 -27.05 -5.18
N ALA A 419 5.88 -28.34 -5.23
CA ALA A 419 6.87 -29.42 -5.35
C ALA A 419 7.78 -29.21 -6.58
N ASP A 420 7.15 -28.86 -7.70
CA ASP A 420 7.83 -28.60 -8.96
C ASP A 420 8.80 -27.43 -8.91
N ALA A 421 8.39 -26.30 -8.36
CA ALA A 421 9.25 -25.12 -8.21
C ALA A 421 10.42 -25.41 -7.25
N HIS A 422 10.16 -26.17 -6.19
CA HIS A 422 11.19 -26.53 -5.20
C HIS A 422 12.31 -27.33 -5.84
N TYR A 423 11.97 -28.42 -6.54
CA TYR A 423 12.96 -29.24 -7.24
C TYR A 423 13.73 -28.47 -8.30
N GLN A 424 13.03 -27.70 -9.14
CA GLN A 424 13.67 -26.89 -10.18
C GLN A 424 14.67 -25.89 -9.62
N ALA A 425 14.35 -25.27 -8.49
CA ALA A 425 15.27 -24.35 -7.81
C ALA A 425 16.46 -25.09 -7.16
N CYS A 426 16.24 -26.22 -6.50
CA CYS A 426 17.32 -27.07 -6.00
C CYS A 426 18.31 -27.45 -7.11
N TYR A 427 17.79 -27.84 -8.29
CA TYR A 427 18.60 -28.17 -9.46
C TYR A 427 19.39 -26.97 -9.97
N ARG A 428 18.73 -25.81 -10.17
CA ARG A 428 19.40 -24.57 -10.61
C ARG A 428 20.53 -24.14 -9.67
N ASN A 429 20.32 -24.30 -8.37
CA ASN A 429 21.27 -23.91 -7.33
C ASN A 429 22.32 -24.99 -7.03
N ASN A 430 22.21 -26.17 -7.67
CA ASN A 430 23.00 -27.35 -7.34
C ASN A 430 23.01 -27.67 -5.83
N ASN A 431 21.84 -27.53 -5.19
CA ASN A 431 21.65 -27.76 -3.75
C ASN A 431 20.32 -28.45 -3.49
N PHE A 432 20.39 -29.76 -3.21
CA PHE A 432 19.22 -30.60 -2.97
C PHE A 432 18.95 -30.87 -1.48
N ALA A 433 19.80 -30.37 -0.57
CA ALA A 433 19.65 -30.62 0.87
C ALA A 433 18.27 -30.23 1.43
N PRO A 434 17.61 -29.14 0.96
CA PRO A 434 16.28 -28.77 1.42
C PRO A 434 15.12 -29.61 0.84
N CYS A 435 15.38 -30.58 -0.04
CA CYS A 435 14.36 -31.39 -0.68
C CYS A 435 14.69 -32.89 -0.59
N ALA A 436 14.12 -33.58 0.40
CA ALA A 436 14.53 -34.93 0.75
C ALA A 436 14.29 -36.00 -0.34
N TRP A 437 13.34 -35.79 -1.25
CA TRP A 437 13.00 -36.74 -2.32
C TRP A 437 13.69 -36.43 -3.66
N ALA A 438 14.49 -35.36 -3.73
CA ALA A 438 15.16 -34.93 -4.96
C ALA A 438 16.39 -35.79 -5.33
N ASP A 439 16.75 -36.76 -4.49
CA ASP A 439 17.87 -37.69 -4.69
C ASP A 439 17.53 -38.82 -5.69
N ILE A 440 16.25 -39.15 -5.85
CA ILE A 440 15.79 -40.32 -6.61
C ILE A 440 14.74 -39.92 -7.64
N ALA A 441 14.98 -40.25 -8.92
CA ALA A 441 14.01 -40.10 -10.00
C ALA A 441 12.69 -40.82 -9.64
N PRO A 442 11.51 -40.25 -9.90
CA PRO A 442 11.23 -39.10 -10.78
C PRO A 442 11.39 -37.71 -10.11
N TYR A 443 12.11 -37.59 -8.98
CA TYR A 443 12.31 -36.30 -8.30
C TYR A 443 11.01 -35.59 -7.97
N GLN A 444 10.11 -36.35 -7.35
CA GLN A 444 8.81 -35.95 -6.85
C GLN A 444 8.60 -36.57 -5.46
N PRO A 445 7.65 -36.05 -4.66
CA PRO A 445 7.27 -36.67 -3.40
C PRO A 445 7.00 -38.16 -3.56
N LYS A 446 7.55 -38.97 -2.64
CA LYS A 446 7.41 -40.43 -2.62
C LYS A 446 6.16 -40.84 -1.86
N GLY A 447 5.74 -42.10 -1.99
CA GLY A 447 4.74 -42.65 -1.09
C GLY A 447 4.39 -44.11 -1.34
N CYS A 448 3.33 -44.60 -0.69
CA CYS A 448 2.98 -46.01 -0.76
C CYS A 448 2.28 -46.29 -2.09
N ASN A 449 2.95 -46.80 -3.11
CA ASN A 449 2.34 -46.98 -4.44
C ASN A 449 2.70 -48.31 -5.13
N ASN A 450 3.53 -49.15 -4.52
CA ASN A 450 4.03 -50.39 -5.15
C ASN A 450 3.24 -51.67 -4.78
N ASN A 451 2.02 -51.54 -4.28
CA ASN A 451 1.18 -52.63 -3.78
C ASN A 451 1.88 -53.52 -2.74
N ALA A 452 2.81 -52.95 -1.96
CA ALA A 452 3.70 -53.68 -1.07
C ALA A 452 4.18 -52.82 0.11
N LEU A 453 3.37 -51.84 0.54
CA LEU A 453 3.71 -50.89 1.62
C LEU A 453 4.97 -50.07 1.36
N LYS A 454 5.28 -49.80 0.08
CA LYS A 454 6.52 -49.17 -0.36
C LYS A 454 6.29 -48.22 -1.52
N ASP A 455 7.23 -47.30 -1.69
CA ASP A 455 7.39 -46.56 -2.94
C ASP A 455 8.06 -47.44 -4.01
N VAL A 456 7.60 -47.31 -5.25
CA VAL A 456 8.08 -48.07 -6.40
C VAL A 456 9.48 -47.64 -6.84
N ASN A 457 9.84 -46.37 -6.62
CA ASN A 457 11.12 -45.80 -7.03
C ASN A 457 12.13 -45.71 -5.88
N ASP A 458 11.68 -45.55 -4.63
CA ASP A 458 12.53 -45.53 -3.44
C ASP A 458 12.11 -46.60 -2.42
N ALA A 459 12.75 -47.77 -2.51
CA ALA A 459 12.47 -48.90 -1.63
C ALA A 459 12.73 -48.65 -0.12
N ASN A 460 13.39 -47.54 0.24
CA ASN A 460 13.59 -47.14 1.64
C ASN A 460 12.37 -46.44 2.25
N VAL A 461 11.45 -45.96 1.41
CA VAL A 461 10.16 -45.42 1.86
C VAL A 461 9.25 -46.60 2.14
N VAL A 462 9.21 -47.04 3.40
CA VAL A 462 8.42 -48.18 3.87
C VAL A 462 7.36 -47.70 4.85
N TYR A 463 6.11 -48.06 4.57
CA TYR A 463 4.95 -47.73 5.41
C TYR A 463 4.68 -48.82 6.44
N THR A 464 4.21 -48.39 7.60
CA THR A 464 3.58 -49.24 8.60
C THR A 464 2.22 -49.66 8.06
N THR A 465 1.92 -50.96 8.12
CA THR A 465 0.68 -51.52 7.58
C THR A 465 -0.56 -50.97 8.30
N SER A 466 -1.59 -50.62 7.54
CA SER A 466 -2.97 -50.54 8.00
C SER A 466 -3.54 -51.97 8.21
N PRO A 467 -4.64 -52.13 8.96
CA PRO A 467 -5.41 -53.37 9.01
C PRO A 467 -5.99 -53.84 7.67
N TYR A 468 -5.98 -53.01 6.61
CA TYR A 468 -6.55 -53.35 5.31
C TYR A 468 -5.50 -53.50 4.21
N SER A 469 -5.41 -54.72 3.65
CA SER A 469 -4.61 -55.03 2.46
C SER A 469 -3.16 -54.54 2.54
N THR A 470 -2.65 -53.90 1.50
CA THR A 470 -1.31 -53.28 1.42
C THR A 470 -1.38 -51.76 1.57
N CYS A 471 -2.43 -51.26 2.23
CA CYS A 471 -2.57 -49.86 2.62
C CYS A 471 -1.64 -49.54 3.80
N GLY A 472 -1.00 -48.37 3.78
CA GLY A 472 -0.20 -47.86 4.88
C GLY A 472 -1.01 -46.96 5.81
N LEU A 473 -0.61 -46.89 7.09
CA LEU A 473 -1.13 -45.87 7.99
C LEU A 473 -0.77 -44.46 7.48
N THR A 474 -1.59 -43.47 7.81
CA THR A 474 -1.39 -42.06 7.42
C THR A 474 -0.03 -41.51 7.89
N GLY A 475 0.82 -41.07 6.97
CA GLY A 475 2.20 -40.64 7.25
C GLY A 475 3.04 -41.70 7.96
N GLY A 476 2.68 -42.98 7.80
CA GLY A 476 3.12 -44.13 8.59
C GLY A 476 4.54 -44.63 8.31
N VAL A 477 5.44 -43.73 7.90
CA VAL A 477 6.85 -44.04 7.65
C VAL A 477 7.72 -43.65 8.86
N THR A 478 8.98 -44.04 8.88
CA THR A 478 9.91 -43.63 9.96
C THR A 478 10.27 -42.14 9.87
N ASP A 479 10.68 -41.54 10.98
CA ASP A 479 11.05 -40.11 11.03
C ASP A 479 12.23 -39.73 10.13
N THR A 480 13.10 -40.69 9.82
CA THR A 480 14.26 -40.51 8.94
C THR A 480 13.84 -40.27 7.49
N VAL A 481 12.76 -40.92 7.03
CA VAL A 481 12.28 -40.81 5.65
C VAL A 481 11.01 -39.97 5.52
N PHE A 482 10.45 -39.47 6.63
CA PHE A 482 9.20 -38.70 6.66
C PHE A 482 9.20 -37.49 5.71
N ALA A 483 10.33 -36.81 5.55
CA ALA A 483 10.42 -35.68 4.62
C ALA A 483 10.27 -36.09 3.14
N LYS A 484 10.55 -37.35 2.77
CA LYS A 484 10.42 -37.85 1.40
C LYS A 484 8.97 -37.96 0.94
N ILE A 485 8.03 -38.10 1.86
CA ILE A 485 6.59 -38.22 1.55
C ILE A 485 5.86 -36.87 1.60
N ALA A 486 6.57 -35.78 1.91
CA ALA A 486 6.02 -34.43 1.99
C ALA A 486 6.14 -33.66 0.67
N HIS A 487 5.12 -32.89 0.31
CA HIS A 487 5.07 -32.14 -0.95
C HIS A 487 6.26 -31.18 -1.15
N ASN A 488 6.78 -30.59 -0.08
CA ASN A 488 7.91 -29.66 -0.11
C ASN A 488 9.25 -30.31 0.26
N GLY A 489 9.29 -31.65 0.39
CA GLY A 489 10.50 -32.40 0.71
C GLY A 489 11.03 -32.17 2.12
N GLN A 490 10.19 -31.62 3.01
CA GLN A 490 10.53 -31.24 4.38
C GLN A 490 9.44 -31.73 5.33
N LYS A 491 9.80 -32.01 6.60
CA LYS A 491 8.88 -32.61 7.58
C LYS A 491 7.65 -31.75 7.88
N CYS A 492 7.69 -30.45 7.57
CA CYS A 492 6.61 -29.50 7.78
C CYS A 492 5.52 -29.53 6.70
N GLY A 493 5.74 -30.16 5.56
CA GLY A 493 4.77 -30.17 4.46
C GLY A 493 3.61 -31.14 4.64
N VAL A 494 2.60 -30.97 3.77
CA VAL A 494 1.52 -31.94 3.52
C VAL A 494 2.10 -33.25 2.97
N VAL A 495 1.65 -34.39 3.50
CA VAL A 495 2.17 -35.73 3.17
C VAL A 495 1.15 -36.64 2.49
N ASP A 496 1.63 -37.79 2.01
CA ASP A 496 0.83 -38.86 1.37
C ASP A 496 0.05 -38.35 0.15
N LEU A 497 0.66 -37.48 -0.66
CA LEU A 497 0.07 -37.01 -1.92
C LEU A 497 0.41 -37.92 -3.11
N ASN A 498 1.29 -38.89 -2.92
CA ASN A 498 1.68 -39.89 -3.91
C ASN A 498 1.31 -41.28 -3.37
N GLY A 499 0.22 -41.85 -3.83
CA GLY A 499 -0.23 -43.17 -3.41
C GLY A 499 -0.90 -43.19 -2.02
N ASN A 500 -0.85 -44.36 -1.42
CA ASN A 500 -1.59 -44.82 -0.26
C ASN A 500 -3.10 -44.83 -0.52
N MET A 501 -3.74 -43.67 -0.62
CA MET A 501 -5.16 -43.55 -0.90
C MET A 501 -5.38 -42.54 -2.01
N HIS A 502 -6.26 -42.87 -2.95
CA HIS A 502 -6.88 -41.86 -3.79
C HIS A 502 -7.69 -40.89 -2.93
N GLU A 503 -7.72 -39.63 -3.33
CA GLU A 503 -8.48 -38.60 -2.61
C GLU A 503 -9.50 -37.93 -3.50
N VAL A 504 -10.76 -37.94 -3.05
CA VAL A 504 -11.83 -37.18 -3.70
C VAL A 504 -11.51 -35.69 -3.62
N ALA A 505 -11.58 -35.01 -4.76
CA ALA A 505 -11.32 -33.58 -4.85
C ALA A 505 -12.58 -32.80 -5.23
N ALA A 506 -12.83 -31.68 -4.56
CA ALA A 506 -13.92 -30.78 -4.92
C ALA A 506 -13.54 -29.83 -6.06
N GLY A 507 -14.54 -29.28 -6.75
CA GLY A 507 -14.37 -28.10 -7.61
C GLY A 507 -14.32 -28.33 -9.12
N TYR A 508 -14.26 -29.58 -9.56
CA TYR A 508 -14.38 -29.98 -10.98
C TYR A 508 -15.33 -31.16 -11.08
N ILE A 509 -16.30 -31.08 -11.98
CA ILE A 509 -17.32 -32.11 -12.19
C ILE A 509 -17.67 -32.19 -13.67
N THR A 510 -18.40 -33.24 -14.05
CA THR A 510 -19.26 -33.18 -15.23
C THR A 510 -20.73 -33.12 -14.82
N SER A 511 -21.56 -32.50 -15.65
CA SER A 511 -23.02 -32.52 -15.46
C SER A 511 -23.61 -33.90 -15.79
N ALA A 512 -24.91 -34.09 -15.50
CA ALA A 512 -25.65 -35.27 -15.95
C ALA A 512 -25.69 -35.42 -17.49
N ALA A 513 -25.47 -34.33 -18.23
CA ALA A 513 -25.35 -34.32 -19.69
C ALA A 513 -23.89 -34.42 -20.18
N GLY A 514 -22.92 -34.60 -19.28
CA GLY A 514 -21.50 -34.76 -19.62
C GLY A 514 -20.73 -33.46 -19.86
N ALA A 515 -21.33 -32.29 -19.60
CA ALA A 515 -20.62 -31.01 -19.74
C ALA A 515 -19.60 -30.83 -18.61
N HIS A 516 -18.37 -30.44 -18.95
CA HIS A 516 -17.29 -30.20 -17.98
C HIS A 516 -17.45 -28.84 -17.30
N LEU A 517 -17.37 -28.81 -15.97
CA LEU A 517 -17.74 -27.66 -15.15
C LEU A 517 -16.70 -27.39 -14.06
N VAL A 518 -16.33 -26.12 -13.85
CA VAL A 518 -15.42 -25.68 -12.78
C VAL A 518 -16.12 -24.76 -11.80
N LEU A 519 -15.83 -24.92 -10.50
CA LEU A 519 -16.51 -24.16 -9.44
C LEU A 519 -16.23 -22.66 -9.55
N LYS A 520 -17.29 -21.85 -9.54
CA LYS A 520 -17.20 -20.39 -9.59
C LYS A 520 -16.44 -19.82 -8.40
N GLU A 521 -15.68 -18.77 -8.65
CA GLU A 521 -14.94 -18.02 -7.62
C GLU A 521 -15.84 -17.38 -6.57
N SER A 522 -17.09 -17.08 -6.92
CA SER A 522 -18.10 -16.53 -6.01
C SER A 522 -18.67 -17.55 -5.02
N ILE A 523 -18.37 -18.84 -5.16
CA ILE A 523 -18.88 -19.88 -4.26
C ILE A 523 -17.89 -20.10 -3.12
N ASP A 524 -18.40 -20.05 -1.89
CA ASP A 524 -17.66 -20.46 -0.72
C ASP A 524 -17.58 -21.99 -0.64
N VAL A 525 -16.36 -22.53 -0.70
CA VAL A 525 -16.12 -23.99 -0.71
C VAL A 525 -16.66 -24.71 0.51
N LYS A 526 -16.77 -24.05 1.68
CA LYS A 526 -17.32 -24.66 2.89
C LYS A 526 -18.82 -24.92 2.82
N ASN A 527 -19.51 -24.23 1.91
CA ASN A 527 -20.94 -24.41 1.68
C ASN A 527 -21.24 -25.63 0.80
N LEU A 528 -20.22 -26.24 0.16
CA LEU A 528 -20.42 -27.45 -0.62
C LEU A 528 -20.86 -28.61 0.29
N THR A 529 -21.90 -29.30 -0.13
CA THR A 529 -22.42 -30.55 0.43
C THR A 529 -22.63 -31.51 -0.74
N ALA A 530 -22.90 -32.79 -0.49
CA ALA A 530 -23.22 -33.73 -1.57
C ALA A 530 -24.36 -33.20 -2.49
N ALA A 531 -25.36 -32.51 -1.92
CA ALA A 531 -26.45 -31.92 -2.69
C ALA A 531 -26.02 -30.68 -3.52
N VAL A 532 -25.13 -29.85 -2.98
CA VAL A 532 -24.74 -28.57 -3.61
C VAL A 532 -23.58 -28.73 -4.60
N ALA A 533 -22.71 -29.72 -4.38
CA ALA A 533 -21.48 -29.94 -5.15
C ALA A 533 -21.71 -30.33 -6.62
N TYR A 534 -22.93 -30.75 -6.99
CA TYR A 534 -23.29 -31.09 -8.37
C TYR A 534 -24.36 -30.17 -8.95
N THR A 535 -24.67 -29.08 -8.26
CA THR A 535 -25.59 -28.05 -8.76
C THR A 535 -24.90 -27.18 -9.80
N THR A 536 -25.25 -27.34 -11.07
CA THR A 536 -24.53 -26.74 -12.22
C THR A 536 -24.48 -25.21 -12.22
N THR A 537 -25.44 -24.53 -11.58
CA THR A 537 -25.45 -23.06 -11.48
C THR A 537 -24.29 -22.49 -10.65
N ASN A 538 -23.70 -23.31 -9.78
CA ASN A 538 -22.52 -22.95 -8.97
C ASN A 538 -21.21 -23.03 -9.76
N TYR A 539 -21.27 -23.43 -11.04
CA TYR A 539 -20.10 -23.71 -11.86
C TYR A 539 -20.11 -22.91 -13.16
N ASP A 540 -18.93 -22.70 -13.71
CA ASP A 540 -18.71 -22.20 -15.06
C ASP A 540 -18.42 -23.36 -16.01
N ALA A 541 -18.90 -23.24 -17.26
CA ALA A 541 -18.62 -24.23 -18.30
C ALA A 541 -17.16 -24.18 -18.76
N LEU A 542 -16.59 -25.35 -19.03
CA LEU A 542 -15.28 -25.53 -19.62
C LEU A 542 -15.38 -26.03 -21.05
N THR A 543 -14.48 -25.54 -21.90
CA THR A 543 -14.20 -26.15 -23.20
C THR A 543 -13.00 -27.08 -23.04
N MET A 544 -13.20 -28.38 -23.23
CA MET A 544 -12.15 -29.38 -23.05
C MET A 544 -11.26 -29.46 -24.31
N PRO A 545 -9.95 -29.17 -24.24
CA PRO A 545 -9.04 -29.27 -25.39
C PRO A 545 -8.44 -30.67 -25.57
N LEU A 546 -8.78 -31.61 -24.67
CA LEU A 546 -8.23 -32.96 -24.60
C LEU A 546 -9.18 -33.97 -25.23
N THR A 547 -8.64 -34.97 -25.91
CA THR A 547 -9.42 -36.09 -26.40
C THR A 547 -9.76 -37.03 -25.24
N LEU A 548 -11.04 -37.05 -24.83
CA LEU A 548 -11.52 -37.93 -23.76
C LEU A 548 -11.97 -39.29 -24.32
N SER A 549 -10.99 -40.16 -24.58
CA SER A 549 -11.19 -41.46 -25.24
C SER A 549 -11.37 -42.65 -24.29
N ASN A 550 -11.63 -42.40 -23.00
CA ASN A 550 -11.73 -43.45 -21.97
C ASN A 550 -10.45 -44.29 -21.88
N THR A 551 -9.30 -43.62 -21.95
CA THR A 551 -7.97 -44.24 -21.84
C THR A 551 -7.19 -43.64 -20.68
N GLN A 552 -6.22 -44.41 -20.18
CA GLN A 552 -5.20 -43.91 -19.27
C GLN A 552 -3.98 -43.50 -20.09
N VAL A 553 -3.46 -42.32 -19.79
CA VAL A 553 -2.17 -41.80 -20.26
C VAL A 553 -1.41 -41.26 -19.06
N ALA A 554 -0.17 -40.82 -19.24
CA ALA A 554 0.63 -40.23 -18.18
C ALA A 554 1.13 -38.83 -18.58
N PHE A 555 1.41 -38.02 -17.58
CA PHE A 555 1.75 -36.61 -17.76
C PHE A 555 3.15 -36.41 -18.32
N GLY A 556 3.22 -35.46 -19.25
CA GLY A 556 4.44 -35.10 -19.95
C GLY A 556 4.72 -35.95 -21.17
N ASN A 557 5.40 -35.33 -22.12
CA ASN A 557 6.00 -35.99 -23.27
C ASN A 557 7.46 -35.54 -23.51
N GLY A 558 8.01 -34.73 -22.60
CA GLY A 558 9.41 -34.30 -22.57
C GLY A 558 9.75 -33.03 -23.35
N THR A 559 8.92 -32.62 -24.31
CA THR A 559 9.26 -31.51 -25.24
C THR A 559 8.16 -30.48 -25.42
N ASN A 560 6.90 -30.82 -25.16
CA ASN A 560 5.78 -29.92 -25.38
C ASN A 560 5.39 -29.16 -24.13
N GLN A 561 4.79 -27.99 -24.35
CA GLN A 561 4.23 -27.17 -23.28
C GLN A 561 3.14 -27.92 -22.55
N PHE A 562 3.29 -28.05 -21.23
CA PHE A 562 2.34 -28.78 -20.40
C PHE A 562 1.13 -27.94 -19.98
N PHE A 563 1.35 -26.68 -19.59
CA PHE A 563 0.30 -25.73 -19.19
C PHE A 563 0.35 -24.47 -20.01
N SER A 564 -0.79 -23.80 -20.18
CA SER A 564 -0.86 -22.58 -20.99
C SER A 564 -0.04 -21.43 -20.41
N GLY A 565 -0.02 -21.30 -19.08
CA GLY A 565 0.52 -20.13 -18.39
C GLY A 565 -0.39 -18.90 -18.42
N GLU A 566 -1.65 -19.07 -18.83
CA GLU A 566 -2.68 -18.04 -18.76
C GLU A 566 -2.86 -17.54 -17.32
N THR A 567 -2.96 -16.22 -17.17
CA THR A 567 -3.09 -15.53 -15.88
C THR A 567 -4.45 -14.85 -15.72
N VAL A 568 -5.20 -14.69 -16.80
CA VAL A 568 -6.53 -14.09 -16.79
C VAL A 568 -7.55 -15.11 -16.27
N ARG A 569 -8.05 -14.88 -15.06
CA ARG A 569 -8.89 -15.82 -14.28
C ARG A 569 -10.20 -16.24 -14.96
N THR A 570 -10.75 -15.40 -15.82
CA THR A 570 -11.98 -15.69 -16.57
C THR A 570 -11.75 -16.58 -17.80
N ASN A 571 -10.51 -16.75 -18.24
CA ASN A 571 -10.19 -17.52 -19.44
C ASN A 571 -10.26 -19.02 -19.17
N ASN A 572 -10.68 -19.78 -20.18
CA ASN A 572 -10.77 -21.24 -20.11
C ASN A 572 -9.40 -21.90 -19.80
N ALA A 573 -8.32 -21.37 -20.38
CA ALA A 573 -6.98 -21.91 -20.19
C ALA A 573 -6.47 -21.78 -18.75
N TYR A 574 -6.70 -20.63 -18.09
CA TYR A 574 -6.39 -20.45 -16.66
C TYR A 574 -7.12 -21.49 -15.80
N ARG A 575 -8.41 -21.70 -16.08
CA ARG A 575 -9.23 -22.66 -15.33
C ARG A 575 -8.67 -24.07 -15.48
N LEU A 576 -8.33 -24.50 -16.70
CA LEU A 576 -7.74 -25.81 -16.97
C LEU A 576 -6.38 -26.01 -16.28
N ASP A 577 -5.49 -25.01 -16.36
CA ASP A 577 -4.19 -25.05 -15.69
C ASP A 577 -4.36 -25.21 -14.17
N ASN A 578 -5.35 -24.56 -13.55
CA ASN A 578 -5.65 -24.68 -12.12
C ASN A 578 -6.33 -26.01 -11.74
N LEU A 579 -7.01 -26.68 -12.67
CA LEU A 579 -7.45 -28.07 -12.49
C LEU A 579 -6.30 -29.07 -12.56
N GLY A 580 -5.15 -28.63 -13.06
CA GLY A 580 -4.00 -29.50 -13.32
C GLY A 580 -4.23 -30.39 -14.54
N LEU A 581 -5.04 -29.95 -15.50
CA LEU A 581 -5.26 -30.66 -16.75
C LEU A 581 -4.23 -30.23 -17.80
N PRO A 582 -3.68 -31.17 -18.59
CA PRO A 582 -2.71 -30.83 -19.64
C PRO A 582 -3.31 -29.89 -20.70
N LEU A 583 -2.45 -29.05 -21.29
CA LEU A 583 -2.82 -28.06 -22.29
C LEU A 583 -3.55 -28.68 -23.49
N ASN A 584 -3.08 -29.83 -23.97
CA ASN A 584 -3.65 -30.59 -25.08
C ASN A 584 -3.08 -32.03 -25.10
N ASP A 585 -3.53 -32.86 -26.04
CA ASP A 585 -3.09 -34.26 -26.14
C ASP A 585 -1.59 -34.43 -26.41
N SER A 586 -0.90 -33.40 -26.88
CA SER A 586 0.56 -33.44 -27.08
C SER A 586 1.33 -33.21 -25.77
N ALA A 587 0.68 -32.85 -24.67
CA ALA A 587 1.29 -32.67 -23.35
C ALA A 587 1.29 -33.96 -22.50
N VAL A 588 0.80 -35.07 -23.05
CA VAL A 588 0.74 -36.39 -22.41
C VAL A 588 1.38 -37.44 -23.30
N SER A 589 1.72 -38.59 -22.72
CA SER A 589 2.24 -39.75 -23.45
C SER A 589 1.82 -41.05 -22.77
N ALA A 590 2.13 -42.20 -23.38
CA ALA A 590 1.76 -43.50 -22.80
C ALA A 590 2.49 -43.78 -21.48
N SER A 591 3.74 -43.30 -21.33
CA SER A 591 4.60 -43.55 -20.17
C SER A 591 4.81 -42.32 -19.28
N GLY A 592 4.45 -41.12 -19.75
CA GLY A 592 4.77 -39.87 -19.07
C GLY A 592 6.26 -39.58 -19.09
N THR A 593 6.67 -38.63 -18.24
CA THR A 593 8.09 -38.35 -17.99
C THR A 593 8.40 -38.21 -16.51
N ASP A 594 9.67 -38.44 -16.16
CA ASP A 594 10.17 -38.27 -14.80
C ASP A 594 9.88 -36.88 -14.25
N ARG A 595 9.83 -35.84 -15.09
CA ARG A 595 9.46 -34.48 -14.64
C ARG A 595 8.16 -34.47 -13.83
N PHE A 596 7.18 -35.26 -14.27
CA PHE A 596 5.84 -35.29 -13.71
C PHE A 596 5.58 -36.59 -12.94
N GLY A 597 6.61 -37.28 -12.43
CA GLY A 597 6.41 -38.47 -11.61
C GLY A 597 6.10 -39.77 -12.38
N GLY A 598 5.79 -39.68 -13.67
CA GLY A 598 5.03 -40.73 -14.37
C GLY A 598 3.52 -40.65 -14.09
N ASP A 599 3.07 -39.59 -13.41
CA ASP A 599 1.72 -39.45 -12.88
C ASP A 599 0.64 -39.69 -13.95
N GLY A 600 -0.34 -40.51 -13.59
CA GLY A 600 -1.42 -40.94 -14.46
C GLY A 600 -2.49 -39.88 -14.67
N PHE A 601 -3.05 -39.88 -15.87
CA PHE A 601 -4.22 -39.14 -16.27
C PHE A 601 -5.23 -40.06 -16.94
N TRP A 602 -6.33 -40.30 -16.26
CA TRP A 602 -7.44 -41.09 -16.80
C TRP A 602 -8.43 -40.15 -17.48
N ARG A 603 -8.27 -39.97 -18.80
CA ARG A 603 -9.03 -39.03 -19.63
C ARG A 603 -10.37 -39.62 -20.10
N TYR A 604 -11.23 -39.91 -19.13
CA TYR A 604 -12.53 -40.52 -19.37
C TYR A 604 -13.63 -39.46 -19.50
N GLN A 605 -14.61 -39.73 -20.35
CA GLN A 605 -15.84 -38.96 -20.46
C GLN A 605 -16.94 -39.70 -19.70
N VAL A 606 -17.24 -39.21 -18.51
CA VAL A 606 -18.22 -39.80 -17.58
C VAL A 606 -19.19 -38.71 -17.18
N ASN A 607 -20.49 -39.02 -17.10
CA ASN A 607 -21.51 -38.08 -16.63
C ASN A 607 -21.53 -38.08 -15.10
N GLU A 608 -21.72 -36.91 -14.46
CA GLU A 608 -21.64 -36.78 -12.99
C GLU A 608 -20.31 -37.25 -12.39
N MET A 609 -19.23 -37.04 -13.14
CA MET A 609 -17.86 -37.41 -12.78
C MET A 609 -17.43 -36.70 -11.51
N CYS A 610 -16.76 -37.46 -10.64
CA CYS A 610 -16.14 -36.99 -9.42
C CYS A 610 -14.62 -37.20 -9.53
N PRO A 611 -13.80 -36.13 -9.56
CA PRO A 611 -12.37 -36.29 -9.75
C PRO A 611 -11.74 -36.77 -8.45
N PHE A 612 -10.74 -37.62 -8.59
CA PHE A 612 -9.87 -37.99 -7.49
C PHE A 612 -8.41 -38.01 -7.90
N VAL A 613 -7.53 -37.79 -6.92
CA VAL A 613 -6.11 -37.46 -7.13
C VAL A 613 -5.19 -38.40 -6.36
N GLY A 614 -3.87 -38.23 -6.54
CA GLY A 614 -2.82 -38.83 -5.70
C GLY A 614 -2.41 -40.26 -6.07
N GLY A 615 -3.36 -41.12 -6.43
CA GLY A 615 -3.09 -42.55 -6.62
C GLY A 615 -3.37 -43.40 -5.38
N GLY A 616 -3.74 -44.66 -5.57
CA GLY A 616 -3.86 -45.63 -4.48
C GLY A 616 -2.56 -46.41 -4.24
N TRP A 617 -2.55 -47.26 -3.22
CA TRP A 617 -1.37 -48.08 -2.89
C TRP A 617 -0.91 -49.03 -3.99
N TYR A 618 -1.73 -49.29 -5.00
CA TYR A 618 -1.45 -50.20 -6.12
C TYR A 618 -1.16 -49.49 -7.45
N SER A 619 -1.20 -48.15 -7.48
CA SER A 619 -1.12 -47.38 -8.74
C SER A 619 0.27 -47.34 -9.37
N SER A 620 1.30 -47.90 -8.71
CA SER A 620 2.68 -47.96 -9.19
C SER A 620 3.18 -46.58 -9.62
N GLY A 621 3.89 -46.48 -10.75
CA GLY A 621 4.38 -45.20 -11.27
C GLY A 621 3.30 -44.23 -11.76
N LEU A 622 2.02 -44.60 -11.73
CA LEU A 622 0.91 -43.71 -12.13
C LEU A 622 0.34 -42.88 -10.97
N SER A 623 0.77 -43.13 -9.74
CA SER A 623 0.46 -42.26 -8.59
C SER A 623 1.41 -41.08 -8.51
N GLY A 624 0.93 -39.99 -7.93
CA GLY A 624 1.74 -38.81 -7.65
C GLY A 624 0.92 -37.55 -7.46
N VAL A 625 1.62 -36.47 -7.13
CA VAL A 625 1.01 -35.17 -6.77
C VAL A 625 0.18 -34.56 -7.90
N ARG A 626 0.48 -34.92 -9.15
CA ARG A 626 -0.25 -34.50 -10.34
C ARG A 626 -1.26 -35.54 -10.81
N ALA A 627 -1.29 -36.77 -10.31
CA ALA A 627 -2.23 -37.78 -10.79
C ALA A 627 -3.68 -37.25 -10.80
N ARG A 628 -4.40 -37.45 -11.91
CA ARG A 628 -5.79 -37.00 -12.12
C ARG A 628 -6.63 -38.15 -12.67
N ASN A 629 -7.54 -38.67 -11.86
CA ASN A 629 -8.42 -39.74 -12.24
C ASN A 629 -9.86 -39.24 -12.42
N LEU A 630 -10.42 -39.43 -13.63
CA LEU A 630 -11.75 -38.98 -14.03
C LEU A 630 -12.67 -40.15 -14.44
N VAL A 631 -12.39 -41.38 -13.99
CA VAL A 631 -13.10 -42.60 -14.45
C VAL A 631 -14.46 -42.84 -13.79
N ASP A 632 -14.71 -42.24 -12.64
CA ASP A 632 -15.85 -42.62 -11.80
C ASP A 632 -16.83 -41.47 -11.56
N VAL A 633 -18.02 -41.87 -11.12
CA VAL A 633 -19.12 -40.98 -10.76
C VAL A 633 -19.15 -40.71 -9.26
N ARG A 634 -19.83 -39.62 -8.89
CA ARG A 634 -20.09 -39.22 -7.49
C ARG A 634 -20.68 -40.30 -6.59
N SER A 635 -21.46 -41.23 -7.15
CA SER A 635 -22.11 -42.32 -6.43
C SER A 635 -21.27 -43.60 -6.35
N SER A 636 -20.09 -43.63 -6.97
CA SER A 636 -19.12 -44.72 -6.82
C SER A 636 -18.59 -44.79 -5.39
N SER A 637 -17.99 -45.94 -5.06
CA SER A 637 -17.39 -46.25 -3.76
C SER A 637 -16.22 -47.18 -3.97
N SER A 638 -15.14 -46.99 -3.21
CA SER A 638 -13.98 -47.87 -3.28
C SER A 638 -13.20 -47.91 -1.97
N THR A 639 -12.52 -49.03 -1.74
CA THR A 639 -11.73 -49.28 -0.54
C THR A 639 -10.42 -48.50 -0.53
N ASP A 640 -10.00 -47.92 -1.63
CA ASP A 640 -8.76 -47.15 -1.78
C ASP A 640 -9.02 -45.66 -2.05
N VAL A 641 -10.27 -45.22 -1.94
CA VAL A 641 -10.68 -43.82 -2.16
C VAL A 641 -11.22 -43.22 -0.86
N GLY A 642 -10.54 -42.16 -0.40
CA GLY A 642 -10.91 -41.36 0.77
C GLY A 642 -10.79 -39.87 0.45
N GLY A 643 -10.23 -39.09 1.38
CA GLY A 643 -9.89 -37.69 1.14
C GLY A 643 -9.40 -37.00 2.41
N ARG A 644 -9.18 -35.69 2.31
CA ARG A 644 -8.74 -34.84 3.44
C ARG A 644 -9.46 -33.49 3.45
N ALA A 645 -9.49 -32.85 4.60
CA ALA A 645 -10.13 -31.56 4.76
C ALA A 645 -9.16 -30.38 4.51
N CYS A 646 -9.74 -29.22 4.23
CA CYS A 646 -9.06 -27.93 4.24
C CYS A 646 -9.92 -26.87 4.93
N LEU A 647 -9.27 -25.76 5.30
CA LEU A 647 -9.92 -24.52 5.72
C LEU A 647 -9.54 -23.42 4.75
N VAL A 648 -10.54 -22.76 4.17
CA VAL A 648 -10.37 -21.65 3.23
C VAL A 648 -11.14 -20.46 3.80
N PRO A 649 -10.47 -19.32 4.05
CA PRO A 649 -11.14 -18.11 4.52
C PRO A 649 -12.25 -17.64 3.56
N SER A 650 -13.26 -16.96 4.08
CA SER A 650 -14.35 -16.36 3.28
C SER A 650 -14.29 -14.83 3.23
N VAL A 651 -13.24 -14.25 3.81
CA VAL A 651 -13.00 -12.81 3.92
C VAL A 651 -11.72 -12.43 3.20
N ALA A 652 -11.65 -11.19 2.70
CA ALA A 652 -10.46 -10.69 2.05
C ALA A 652 -9.27 -10.72 3.01
N GLY A 653 -8.12 -11.17 2.52
CA GLY A 653 -6.90 -11.35 3.31
C GLY A 653 -5.67 -10.69 2.72
#